data_AF-A0A951HUX0-F1
#
_entry.id   AF-A0A951HUX0-F1
#
_cell.length_a   1.000
_cell.length_b   1.000
_cell.length_c   1.000
_cell.angle_alpha   90.00
_cell.angle_beta   90.00
_cell.angle_gamma   90.00
#
_symmetry.space_group_name_H-M   'P 1'
#
loop_
_entity.id
_entity.type
_entity.pdbx_description
1 polymer ?
#
loop_
_entity_poly.entity_id
_entity_poly.type
_entity_poly.pdbx_seq_one_letter_code
_entity_poly.pdbx_strand_id
1 'polypeptide(L)'
;MTFARTRRAAALCGCCAVVVGLAGCATAPRSFQEVAVDSFDAGRNSQLEACTASRSFADRGVSGLFNASYAITCRNASASRAQGFVRLFRGDARALSRAEATLACGDARPVDLPGLGKADARRCFDSAIGGETLALRAERGGVTIVGSGYPGIAGPLVRTMRWAAGAPTAAATADKDVAPIALASLPAPPEAARPRAAAGDFDPGVALQQGIAFNHRGMHIEASRVLNDALSRLPADADPALRAELSLEAGLADSNISFAQSAQEHFARANALIDGGVGARRGMLVRKRDIYVALDLLNRRQFRKALAALDQLASRPAADQPLLNLALVRSLNQRSGASDLAGSVAFPDTETLYQLVMDAQANWARSVALLGLGDLAGSQAALAAADAAFAPLGAERIQQGPVLWLKARLERQRGRLAARRGQWAEALASFDRAGDALTLGAVETGGTGREPAIAEMRLERAAVVAQQGGPAETVRRAYGEAIDAMIAAGSPEGVVPRGLDTYLDLLVADAKAGRQDGTDERFFRAVQSIGEPAVARQLSRIERVVTADPAVAAKVREREDLTREITRLRYRISDAPAADAAARAELETQRRTAEERLARLDGELGGNARLGSVEERPATIAEIRAALRPGELFWKVSEIGRGVYGIAVSARGTTLYRAEAPAAALAQMAARLRGSIDGQIAEGKMVQFDVPVAALLFDQLAGPAKAELLAARALVVDPSGPLERLPAGVLVTDKASIAWRDARRRDNAWDYSGVSFLAAKASISTAVSPRSFLVARALPASTAPKPFIGFAEHVVPARGAQLASAGRIDVGNVCSVEFTSLRDLAARMNPVDRQEVVIAANALGAVAAPVVAGAEFTDSAVRARGDLDQYEVLHFATHGLEEGVWGCSKSPPALVTSFGGPDSDGLLSFDEIAGLHLDANLVVLSACDTAAGIRSQALARQAGQEEAGSTLAGLVRAFLTANARAVMATHWQVPAKEGTYDFIRAFYGNARTRDIGTALEEAQRTLIARPEYSHPFYW
;
A
#
# COMPACT_ATOMS: atom_id res chain seq x y z
N MET A 1 -4.30 -51.71 20.00
CA MET A 1 -4.12 -53.17 19.80
C MET A 1 -4.00 -53.45 18.32
N THR A 2 -3.16 -54.40 17.92
CA THR A 2 -3.07 -54.94 16.56
C THR A 2 -4.19 -55.96 16.29
N PHE A 3 -4.72 -55.99 15.06
CA PHE A 3 -4.66 -57.13 14.13
C PHE A 3 -5.30 -56.75 12.78
N ALA A 4 -5.25 -57.62 11.77
CA ALA A 4 -5.47 -57.24 10.37
C ALA A 4 -6.25 -58.28 9.53
N ARG A 5 -6.95 -57.78 8.48
CA ARG A 5 -7.39 -58.45 7.24
C ARG A 5 -8.25 -59.74 7.33
N THR A 6 -9.24 -59.89 6.44
CA THR A 6 -9.14 -60.66 5.17
C THR A 6 -10.51 -60.83 4.44
N ARG A 7 -10.45 -61.34 3.19
CA ARG A 7 -11.54 -61.88 2.33
C ARG A 7 -12.39 -60.80 1.61
N ARG A 8 -12.68 -60.80 0.30
CA ARG A 8 -12.79 -61.79 -0.83
C ARG A 8 -13.97 -62.79 -0.74
N ALA A 9 -14.72 -63.13 -1.81
CA ALA A 9 -14.88 -62.54 -3.16
C ALA A 9 -16.07 -63.16 -3.95
N ALA A 10 -16.61 -62.40 -4.91
CA ALA A 10 -17.03 -62.72 -6.29
C ALA A 10 -17.86 -63.97 -6.73
N ALA A 11 -18.77 -63.72 -7.68
CA ALA A 11 -19.33 -64.57 -8.76
C ALA A 11 -20.09 -63.62 -9.75
N LEU A 12 -20.37 -63.85 -11.04
CA LEU A 12 -20.11 -64.87 -12.07
C LEU A 12 -19.49 -64.17 -13.33
N CYS A 13 -18.79 -64.81 -14.28
CA CYS A 13 -19.24 -65.53 -15.51
C CYS A 13 -20.47 -64.93 -16.24
N GLY A 14 -20.47 -64.66 -17.57
CA GLY A 14 -19.48 -64.80 -18.67
C GLY A 14 -20.10 -64.29 -20.00
N CYS A 15 -19.60 -64.50 -21.23
CA CYS A 15 -18.35 -65.09 -21.75
C CYS A 15 -18.18 -64.74 -23.27
N CYS A 16 -16.98 -64.93 -23.86
CA CYS A 16 -16.63 -64.78 -25.31
C CYS A 16 -16.74 -63.35 -25.92
N ALA A 17 -16.01 -62.93 -26.96
CA ALA A 17 -15.19 -63.66 -27.96
C ALA A 17 -14.00 -62.83 -28.54
N VAL A 18 -13.12 -63.52 -29.28
CA VAL A 18 -12.04 -63.02 -30.20
C VAL A 18 -10.87 -62.25 -29.57
N VAL A 19 -9.65 -62.73 -29.85
CA VAL A 19 -8.36 -62.09 -29.53
C VAL A 19 -7.53 -61.96 -30.82
N VAL A 20 -7.04 -60.75 -31.11
CA VAL A 20 -5.92 -60.53 -32.06
C VAL A 20 -4.99 -59.46 -31.50
N GLY A 21 -3.74 -59.85 -31.21
CA GLY A 21 -2.54 -59.00 -31.19
C GLY A 21 -2.57 -57.64 -30.47
N LEU A 22 -2.43 -57.64 -29.14
CA LEU A 22 -1.83 -56.49 -28.42
C LEU A 22 -0.46 -56.89 -27.86
N ALA A 23 0.59 -56.57 -28.63
CA ALA A 23 1.96 -56.55 -28.10
C ALA A 23 2.11 -55.34 -27.16
N GLY A 24 2.88 -55.50 -26.08
CA GLY A 24 2.84 -54.57 -24.96
C GLY A 24 3.50 -53.21 -25.24
N CYS A 25 2.72 -52.13 -25.17
CA CYS A 25 3.26 -50.85 -24.73
C CYS A 25 3.49 -50.91 -23.22
N ALA A 26 4.76 -50.98 -22.80
CA ALA A 26 5.11 -50.69 -21.42
C ALA A 26 4.64 -49.26 -21.08
N THR A 27 4.08 -49.06 -19.89
CA THR A 27 3.73 -47.73 -19.39
C THR A 27 5.03 -46.96 -19.12
N ALA A 28 5.51 -46.22 -20.13
CA ALA A 28 6.53 -45.22 -19.92
C ALA A 28 6.09 -44.29 -18.78
N PRO A 29 6.97 -43.94 -17.82
CA PRO A 29 6.66 -42.88 -16.87
C PRO A 29 6.31 -41.63 -17.67
N ARG A 30 5.30 -40.87 -17.23
CA ARG A 30 4.95 -39.59 -17.86
C ARG A 30 6.16 -38.66 -17.75
N SER A 31 6.94 -38.57 -18.83
CA SER A 31 7.87 -37.48 -19.06
C SER A 31 7.11 -36.17 -18.94
N PHE A 32 7.66 -35.20 -18.22
CA PHE A 32 7.06 -33.86 -18.09
C PHE A 32 7.03 -33.18 -19.47
N GLN A 33 5.93 -33.36 -20.22
CA GLN A 33 5.64 -32.56 -21.40
C GLN A 33 5.23 -31.16 -20.97
N GLU A 34 6.25 -30.34 -20.73
CA GLU A 34 6.36 -28.93 -21.16
C GLU A 34 5.06 -28.10 -21.19
N VAL A 35 4.29 -28.12 -20.10
CA VAL A 35 3.53 -26.95 -19.67
C VAL A 35 4.53 -26.00 -19.01
N ALA A 36 5.27 -25.27 -19.84
CA ALA A 36 6.18 -24.23 -19.40
C ALA A 36 5.34 -23.06 -18.85
N VAL A 37 5.18 -23.00 -17.53
CA VAL A 37 4.49 -21.88 -16.88
C VAL A 37 5.40 -20.66 -16.97
N ASP A 38 4.98 -19.63 -17.70
CA ASP A 38 5.82 -18.46 -17.94
C ASP A 38 5.97 -17.54 -16.71
N SER A 39 5.28 -17.84 -15.59
CA SER A 39 5.59 -17.26 -14.27
C SER A 39 5.19 -18.17 -13.09
N PHE A 40 5.94 -18.10 -11.99
CA PHE A 40 5.61 -18.80 -10.73
C PHE A 40 6.05 -18.03 -9.49
N ASP A 41 5.41 -18.34 -8.35
CA ASP A 41 5.78 -17.83 -7.03
C ASP A 41 7.15 -18.38 -6.59
N ALA A 42 8.10 -17.46 -6.41
CA ALA A 42 9.48 -17.77 -6.02
C ALA A 42 9.70 -17.74 -4.49
N GLY A 43 8.69 -17.46 -3.67
CA GLY A 43 8.80 -17.35 -2.20
C GLY A 43 9.05 -15.92 -1.76
N ARG A 44 9.66 -15.74 -0.59
CA ARG A 44 9.96 -14.41 -0.05
C ARG A 44 11.45 -14.13 -0.02
N ASN A 45 11.83 -12.88 -0.27
CA ASN A 45 13.18 -12.42 -0.01
C ASN A 45 13.43 -12.32 1.52
N SER A 46 14.66 -11.98 1.88
CA SER A 46 15.10 -11.82 3.27
C SER A 46 14.33 -10.78 4.10
N GLN A 47 13.58 -9.88 3.45
CA GLN A 47 12.74 -8.85 4.08
C GLN A 47 11.25 -9.25 4.13
N LEU A 48 10.95 -10.53 3.87
CA LEU A 48 9.61 -11.12 3.75
C LEU A 48 8.79 -10.64 2.54
N GLU A 49 9.37 -9.88 1.62
CA GLU A 49 8.70 -9.40 0.40
C GLU A 49 8.55 -10.56 -0.60
N ALA A 50 7.34 -10.81 -1.09
CA ALA A 50 7.11 -11.91 -2.02
C ALA A 50 7.76 -11.65 -3.40
N CYS A 51 8.25 -12.72 -4.02
CA CYS A 51 8.96 -12.70 -5.29
C CYS A 51 8.29 -13.59 -6.33
N THR A 52 8.37 -13.19 -7.60
CA THR A 52 7.88 -13.93 -8.76
C THR A 52 9.04 -14.24 -9.68
N ALA A 53 9.18 -15.49 -10.11
CA ALA A 53 10.05 -15.85 -11.22
C ALA A 53 9.24 -15.85 -12.51
N SER A 54 9.60 -15.00 -13.47
CA SER A 54 8.97 -14.90 -14.79
C SER A 54 9.96 -15.24 -15.89
N ARG A 55 9.52 -15.96 -16.91
CA ARG A 55 10.35 -16.32 -18.06
C ARG A 55 10.81 -15.06 -18.80
N SER A 56 12.11 -14.94 -19.03
CA SER A 56 12.71 -13.84 -19.80
C SER A 56 13.12 -14.33 -21.18
N PHE A 57 12.75 -13.55 -22.20
CA PHE A 57 13.17 -13.76 -23.58
C PHE A 57 14.25 -12.74 -24.02
N ALA A 58 14.54 -11.75 -23.17
CA ALA A 58 15.53 -10.70 -23.41
C ALA A 58 16.98 -11.08 -23.00
N ASP A 59 17.15 -12.11 -22.17
CA ASP A 59 18.45 -12.55 -21.64
C ASP A 59 19.41 -13.00 -22.77
N ARG A 60 20.35 -12.12 -23.10
CA ARG A 60 21.30 -12.30 -24.21
C ARG A 60 22.32 -13.42 -23.97
N GLY A 61 22.48 -13.87 -22.72
CA GLY A 61 23.31 -15.03 -22.38
C GLY A 61 22.66 -16.35 -22.83
N VAL A 62 21.34 -16.39 -22.94
CA VAL A 62 20.55 -17.60 -23.19
C VAL A 62 19.98 -17.62 -24.61
N SER A 63 20.69 -18.27 -25.51
CA SER A 63 20.22 -18.52 -26.89
C SER A 63 20.26 -20.01 -27.22
N GLY A 64 19.24 -20.49 -27.94
CA GLY A 64 19.02 -21.90 -28.30
C GLY A 64 17.62 -22.40 -27.90
N LEU A 65 16.99 -23.21 -28.76
CA LEU A 65 15.58 -23.62 -28.65
C LEU A 65 15.20 -24.36 -27.33
N PHE A 66 16.18 -24.99 -26.69
CA PHE A 66 15.98 -25.81 -25.48
C PHE A 66 16.57 -25.20 -24.21
N ASN A 67 17.10 -23.98 -24.30
CA ASN A 67 17.62 -23.21 -23.18
C ASN A 67 16.53 -22.21 -22.71
N ALA A 68 16.53 -21.83 -21.44
CA ALA A 68 15.54 -20.89 -20.89
C ALA A 68 16.12 -20.02 -19.76
N SER A 69 15.63 -18.79 -19.63
CA SER A 69 15.95 -17.89 -18.52
C SER A 69 14.69 -17.50 -17.77
N TYR A 70 14.79 -17.38 -16.45
CA TYR A 70 13.74 -16.89 -15.56
C TYR A 70 14.28 -15.74 -14.72
N ALA A 71 13.76 -14.54 -14.93
CA ALA A 71 14.05 -13.36 -14.13
C ALA A 71 13.22 -13.37 -12.84
N ILE A 72 13.84 -13.07 -11.70
CA ILE A 72 13.20 -12.99 -10.39
C ILE A 72 12.98 -11.52 -10.04
N THR A 73 11.72 -11.09 -9.90
CA THR A 73 11.33 -9.77 -9.39
C THR A 73 10.68 -9.93 -8.00
N CYS A 74 10.78 -8.92 -7.13
CA CYS A 74 10.20 -8.94 -5.78
C CYS A 74 9.39 -7.67 -5.50
N ARG A 75 8.43 -7.72 -4.57
CA ARG A 75 7.48 -6.63 -4.28
C ARG A 75 8.07 -5.44 -3.49
N ASN A 76 9.16 -4.85 -3.98
CA ASN A 76 9.85 -3.72 -3.33
C ASN A 76 9.95 -2.48 -4.26
N ALA A 77 10.69 -1.45 -3.84
CA ALA A 77 10.93 -0.24 -4.64
C ALA A 77 11.77 -0.46 -5.93
N SER A 78 12.01 -1.70 -6.37
CA SER A 78 12.59 -2.03 -7.68
C SER A 78 11.78 -3.11 -8.42
N ALA A 79 10.47 -3.20 -8.17
CA ALA A 79 9.61 -4.30 -8.62
C ALA A 79 9.59 -4.64 -10.13
N SER A 80 9.94 -3.73 -11.06
CA SER A 80 10.07 -4.06 -12.49
C SER A 80 11.49 -4.45 -12.93
N ARG A 81 12.47 -4.44 -12.03
CA ARG A 81 13.86 -4.85 -12.25
C ARG A 81 14.11 -6.27 -11.73
N ALA A 82 14.82 -7.08 -12.52
CA ALA A 82 15.29 -8.39 -12.08
C ALA A 82 16.31 -8.26 -10.94
N GLN A 83 16.03 -8.89 -9.80
CA GLN A 83 16.96 -9.03 -8.67
C GLN A 83 17.84 -10.30 -8.79
N GLY A 84 17.48 -11.20 -9.71
CA GLY A 84 18.25 -12.37 -10.10
C GLY A 84 17.72 -13.04 -11.36
N PHE A 85 18.48 -13.99 -11.88
CA PHE A 85 18.14 -14.83 -13.03
C PHE A 85 18.45 -16.30 -12.71
N VAL A 86 17.63 -17.23 -13.21
CA VAL A 86 17.93 -18.67 -13.26
C VAL A 86 17.92 -19.13 -14.72
N ARG A 87 19.07 -19.61 -15.17
CA ARG A 87 19.33 -20.00 -16.56
C ARG A 87 19.52 -21.51 -16.67
N LEU A 88 18.85 -22.12 -17.65
CA LEU A 88 18.85 -23.55 -17.92
C LEU A 88 19.56 -23.86 -19.23
N PHE A 89 20.53 -24.77 -19.19
CA PHE A 89 21.29 -25.22 -20.36
C PHE A 89 21.19 -26.73 -20.53
N ARG A 90 20.62 -27.18 -21.66
CA ARG A 90 20.48 -28.61 -22.02
C ARG A 90 21.58 -29.00 -23.01
N GLY A 91 22.78 -29.26 -22.48
CA GLY A 91 23.96 -29.68 -23.27
C GLY A 91 24.68 -28.59 -24.09
N ASP A 92 24.17 -27.35 -24.12
CA ASP A 92 24.80 -26.25 -24.86
C ASP A 92 25.92 -25.57 -24.04
N ALA A 93 27.13 -26.12 -24.14
CA ALA A 93 28.33 -25.56 -23.54
C ALA A 93 28.67 -24.14 -24.06
N ARG A 94 28.23 -23.76 -25.26
CA ARG A 94 28.48 -22.41 -25.81
C ARG A 94 27.55 -21.37 -25.18
N ALA A 95 26.27 -21.70 -24.97
CA ALA A 95 25.33 -20.85 -24.23
C ALA A 95 25.73 -20.72 -22.76
N LEU A 96 26.12 -21.83 -22.12
CA LEU A 96 26.68 -21.80 -20.76
C LEU A 96 27.89 -20.86 -20.67
N SER A 97 28.83 -20.96 -21.62
CA SER A 97 30.01 -20.06 -21.66
C SER A 97 29.63 -18.58 -21.85
N ARG A 98 28.60 -18.27 -22.63
CA ARG A 98 28.09 -16.88 -22.78
C ARG A 98 27.48 -16.35 -21.49
N ALA A 99 26.72 -17.17 -20.78
CA ALA A 99 26.09 -16.79 -19.51
C ALA A 99 27.08 -16.74 -18.33
N GLU A 100 28.14 -17.54 -18.33
CA GLU A 100 29.23 -17.37 -17.35
C GLU A 100 30.11 -16.16 -17.68
N ALA A 101 30.21 -15.73 -18.95
CA ALA A 101 30.92 -14.52 -19.33
C ALA A 101 30.26 -13.19 -18.87
N THR A 102 29.00 -13.21 -18.41
CA THR A 102 28.38 -12.04 -17.74
C THR A 102 28.65 -12.00 -16.24
N LEU A 103 29.39 -12.99 -15.69
CA LEU A 103 29.65 -13.16 -14.27
C LEU A 103 31.16 -13.05 -13.97
N ALA A 104 31.61 -11.86 -13.53
CA ALA A 104 32.98 -11.68 -13.05
C ALA A 104 33.09 -12.23 -11.61
N CYS A 105 33.52 -13.48 -11.47
CA CYS A 105 33.50 -14.23 -10.21
C CYS A 105 34.87 -14.34 -9.50
N GLY A 106 34.83 -14.46 -8.17
CA GLY A 106 35.90 -15.06 -7.39
C GLY A 106 35.82 -16.60 -7.36
N ASP A 107 36.74 -17.24 -6.65
CA ASP A 107 36.84 -18.71 -6.56
C ASP A 107 35.55 -19.37 -6.04
N ALA A 108 35.25 -20.54 -6.61
CA ALA A 108 34.11 -21.35 -6.20
C ALA A 108 34.32 -22.01 -4.82
N ARG A 109 33.23 -22.10 -4.05
CA ARG A 109 33.14 -22.98 -2.88
C ARG A 109 32.02 -23.99 -3.06
N PRO A 110 32.25 -25.29 -2.76
CA PRO A 110 31.19 -26.28 -2.80
C PRO A 110 30.18 -26.03 -1.69
N VAL A 111 28.90 -26.13 -2.03
CA VAL A 111 27.76 -26.09 -1.12
C VAL A 111 26.82 -27.26 -1.42
N ASP A 112 26.00 -27.66 -0.45
CA ASP A 112 24.90 -28.60 -0.67
C ASP A 112 23.58 -27.83 -0.62
N LEU A 113 22.83 -27.85 -1.71
CA LEU A 113 21.55 -27.16 -1.82
C LEU A 113 20.43 -28.19 -1.60
N PRO A 114 19.65 -28.13 -0.50
CA PRO A 114 18.64 -29.15 -0.21
C PRO A 114 17.67 -29.29 -1.40
N GLY A 115 17.37 -30.52 -1.80
CA GLY A 115 16.51 -30.79 -2.96
C GLY A 115 17.12 -30.55 -4.34
N LEU A 116 18.36 -30.04 -4.44
CA LEU A 116 19.16 -29.95 -5.67
C LEU A 116 20.42 -30.84 -5.61
N GLY A 117 21.08 -30.91 -4.45
CA GLY A 117 22.33 -31.62 -4.22
C GLY A 117 23.55 -30.68 -4.26
N LYS A 118 24.73 -31.27 -4.50
CA LYS A 118 26.00 -30.53 -4.62
C LYS A 118 25.91 -29.45 -5.70
N ALA A 119 26.37 -28.25 -5.34
CA ALA A 119 26.44 -27.09 -6.20
C ALA A 119 27.68 -26.25 -5.86
N ASP A 120 28.11 -25.39 -6.78
CA ASP A 120 29.18 -24.43 -6.54
C ASP A 120 28.60 -23.03 -6.28
N ALA A 121 29.03 -22.40 -5.19
CA ALA A 121 28.72 -21.01 -4.87
C ALA A 121 29.92 -20.10 -5.19
N ARG A 122 29.67 -18.99 -5.89
CA ARG A 122 30.65 -17.94 -6.20
C ARG A 122 30.09 -16.58 -5.80
N ARG A 123 30.94 -15.68 -5.31
CA ARG A 123 30.64 -14.24 -5.26
C ARG A 123 31.09 -13.64 -6.59
N CYS A 124 30.19 -12.98 -7.29
CA CYS A 124 30.45 -12.42 -8.60
C CYS A 124 29.95 -10.98 -8.70
N PHE A 125 30.41 -10.25 -9.71
CA PHE A 125 29.66 -9.12 -10.26
C PHE A 125 28.92 -9.61 -11.50
N ASP A 126 27.59 -9.47 -11.54
CA ASP A 126 26.76 -9.84 -12.69
C ASP A 126 26.45 -8.58 -13.51
N SER A 127 26.88 -8.56 -14.78
CA SER A 127 26.67 -7.41 -15.67
C SER A 127 25.24 -7.28 -16.20
N ALA A 128 24.44 -8.35 -16.20
CA ALA A 128 23.03 -8.34 -16.60
C ALA A 128 22.11 -7.89 -15.45
N ILE A 129 22.56 -8.04 -14.19
CA ILE A 129 21.88 -7.48 -13.01
C ILE A 129 22.40 -6.06 -12.70
N GLY A 130 23.70 -5.82 -12.87
CA GLY A 130 24.37 -4.57 -12.52
C GLY A 130 24.66 -4.48 -11.02
N GLY A 131 25.41 -5.44 -10.47
CA GLY A 131 25.78 -5.45 -9.05
C GLY A 131 26.52 -6.71 -8.58
N GLU A 132 26.96 -6.72 -7.32
CA GLU A 132 27.51 -7.93 -6.68
C GLU A 132 26.41 -8.93 -6.32
N THR A 133 26.63 -10.19 -6.66
CA THR A 133 25.64 -11.27 -6.60
C THR A 133 26.23 -12.57 -6.06
N LEU A 134 25.35 -13.36 -5.46
CA LEU A 134 25.56 -14.79 -5.23
C LEU A 134 25.25 -15.51 -6.54
N ALA A 135 26.24 -16.20 -7.11
CA ALA A 135 26.05 -17.11 -8.23
C ALA A 135 26.10 -18.56 -7.74
N LEU A 136 25.14 -19.37 -8.19
CA LEU A 136 24.99 -20.79 -7.85
C LEU A 136 24.98 -21.62 -9.13
N ARG A 137 25.84 -22.63 -9.21
CA ARG A 137 25.89 -23.59 -10.33
C ARG A 137 25.57 -24.99 -9.82
N ALA A 138 24.53 -25.60 -10.37
CA ALA A 138 24.14 -26.98 -10.06
C ALA A 138 23.93 -27.79 -11.35
N GLU A 139 24.06 -29.11 -11.29
CA GLU A 139 23.76 -30.01 -12.41
C GLU A 139 22.78 -31.10 -11.98
N ARG A 140 21.72 -31.33 -12.76
CA ARG A 140 20.75 -32.39 -12.50
C ARG A 140 20.15 -32.91 -13.79
N GLY A 141 20.17 -34.24 -13.98
CA GLY A 141 19.49 -34.90 -15.10
C GLY A 141 19.96 -34.46 -16.49
N GLY A 142 21.25 -34.07 -16.63
CA GLY A 142 21.79 -33.53 -17.88
C GLY A 142 21.49 -32.06 -18.16
N VAL A 143 20.88 -31.35 -17.19
CA VAL A 143 20.66 -29.90 -17.25
C VAL A 143 21.66 -29.20 -16.34
N THR A 144 22.45 -28.27 -16.88
CA THR A 144 23.22 -27.31 -16.07
C THR A 144 22.33 -26.13 -15.72
N ILE A 145 22.30 -25.77 -14.44
CA ILE A 145 21.45 -24.71 -13.89
C ILE A 145 22.37 -23.64 -13.28
N VAL A 146 22.29 -22.42 -13.79
CA VAL A 146 23.06 -21.28 -13.29
C VAL A 146 22.09 -20.23 -12.75
N GLY A 147 22.06 -20.07 -11.44
CA GLY A 147 21.42 -18.95 -10.77
C GLY A 147 22.42 -17.81 -10.52
N SER A 148 22.01 -16.57 -10.69
CA SER A 148 22.71 -15.39 -10.18
C SER A 148 21.71 -14.41 -9.57
N GLY A 149 22.02 -13.79 -8.44
CA GLY A 149 21.09 -12.85 -7.79
C GLY A 149 21.67 -12.15 -6.57
N TYR A 150 21.01 -11.07 -6.14
CA TYR A 150 21.40 -10.36 -4.92
C TYR A 150 21.31 -11.28 -3.68
N PRO A 151 22.19 -11.12 -2.67
CA PRO A 151 22.19 -11.98 -1.48
C PRO A 151 20.85 -12.04 -0.75
N GLY A 152 20.12 -10.93 -0.73
CA GLY A 152 18.78 -10.82 -0.13
C GLY A 152 17.72 -11.74 -0.76
N ILE A 153 17.95 -12.28 -1.97
CA ILE A 153 17.04 -13.22 -2.66
C ILE A 153 17.58 -14.65 -2.77
N ALA A 154 18.57 -15.04 -1.96
CA ALA A 154 19.16 -16.39 -2.02
C ALA A 154 18.14 -17.53 -1.86
N GLY A 155 17.13 -17.36 -1.00
CA GLY A 155 16.01 -18.30 -0.84
C GLY A 155 15.19 -18.45 -2.14
N PRO A 156 14.62 -17.35 -2.68
CA PRO A 156 13.95 -17.36 -3.96
C PRO A 156 14.79 -17.91 -5.12
N LEU A 157 16.07 -17.56 -5.20
CA LEU A 157 16.99 -18.08 -6.23
C LEU A 157 17.05 -19.62 -6.18
N VAL A 158 17.23 -20.20 -4.99
CA VAL A 158 17.26 -21.67 -4.82
C VAL A 158 15.88 -22.31 -5.05
N ARG A 159 14.77 -21.68 -4.63
CA ARG A 159 13.41 -22.18 -4.93
C ARG A 159 13.14 -22.18 -6.44
N THR A 160 13.57 -21.15 -7.15
CA THR A 160 13.50 -21.06 -8.62
C THR A 160 14.36 -22.12 -9.29
N MET A 161 15.60 -22.34 -8.83
CA MET A 161 16.44 -23.44 -9.33
C MET A 161 15.84 -24.82 -9.07
N ARG A 162 15.22 -25.07 -7.90
CA ARG A 162 14.52 -26.34 -7.58
C ARG A 162 13.37 -26.59 -8.57
N TRP A 163 12.48 -25.61 -8.76
CA TRP A 163 11.36 -25.69 -9.71
C TRP A 163 11.85 -25.94 -11.14
N ALA A 164 12.86 -25.17 -11.57
CA ALA A 164 13.43 -25.24 -12.91
C ALA A 164 14.15 -26.58 -13.20
N ALA A 165 14.59 -27.28 -12.14
CA ALA A 165 15.14 -28.63 -12.18
C ALA A 165 14.09 -29.76 -12.17
N GLY A 166 12.79 -29.43 -12.13
CA GLY A 166 11.71 -30.41 -11.92
C GLY A 166 11.71 -31.06 -10.54
N ALA A 167 12.35 -30.45 -9.54
CA ALA A 167 12.34 -30.93 -8.16
C ALA A 167 11.05 -30.46 -7.44
N PRO A 168 10.50 -31.26 -6.50
CA PRO A 168 9.36 -30.83 -5.69
C PRO A 168 9.68 -29.53 -4.93
N THR A 169 8.84 -28.52 -5.09
CA THR A 169 8.87 -27.31 -4.27
C THR A 169 7.89 -27.46 -3.09
N ALA A 170 8.34 -27.08 -1.89
CA ALA A 170 7.46 -26.96 -0.74
C ALA A 170 6.49 -25.77 -0.91
N ALA A 171 5.41 -25.77 -0.13
CA ALA A 171 4.42 -24.70 -0.13
C ALA A 171 5.03 -23.34 0.31
N ALA A 172 4.44 -22.25 -0.17
CA ALA A 172 4.91 -20.85 -0.08
C ALA A 172 4.91 -20.21 1.34
N THR A 173 5.12 -21.01 2.38
CA THR A 173 5.16 -20.58 3.80
C THR A 173 6.39 -21.12 4.54
N ALA A 174 7.33 -21.74 3.82
CA ALA A 174 8.54 -22.36 4.34
C ALA A 174 9.82 -21.57 3.98
N ASP A 175 9.79 -20.24 4.12
CA ASP A 175 10.93 -19.35 3.83
C ASP A 175 12.05 -19.42 4.91
N LYS A 176 12.50 -20.65 5.23
CA LYS A 176 13.66 -20.96 6.11
C LYS A 176 14.56 -22.09 5.59
N ASP A 177 14.18 -22.76 4.50
CA ASP A 177 14.82 -23.99 3.98
C ASP A 177 16.19 -23.82 3.29
N VAL A 178 16.80 -22.64 3.39
CA VAL A 178 18.18 -22.35 3.00
C VAL A 178 18.75 -21.33 3.99
N ALA A 179 19.72 -21.73 4.80
CA ALA A 179 20.53 -20.76 5.54
C ALA A 179 21.27 -19.89 4.52
N PRO A 180 21.11 -18.55 4.54
CA PRO A 180 21.61 -17.70 3.46
C PRO A 180 23.14 -17.83 3.34
N ILE A 181 23.62 -18.15 2.14
CA ILE A 181 25.05 -18.24 1.84
C ILE A 181 25.60 -16.80 1.90
N ALA A 182 26.17 -16.44 3.05
CA ALA A 182 26.64 -15.09 3.33
C ALA A 182 27.69 -14.70 2.30
N LEU A 183 27.41 -13.68 1.48
CA LEU A 183 28.27 -13.31 0.34
C LEU A 183 29.70 -12.98 0.77
N ALA A 184 29.87 -12.39 1.96
CA ALA A 184 31.16 -12.09 2.58
C ALA A 184 32.02 -13.33 2.94
N SER A 185 31.43 -14.53 2.99
CA SER A 185 32.16 -15.79 3.24
C SER A 185 32.75 -16.42 1.97
N LEU A 186 32.40 -15.87 0.79
CA LEU A 186 32.88 -16.32 -0.51
C LEU A 186 34.03 -15.40 -1.00
N PRO A 187 35.07 -15.94 -1.66
CA PRO A 187 36.16 -15.16 -2.23
C PRO A 187 35.66 -14.05 -3.17
N ALA A 188 36.19 -12.84 -3.02
CA ALA A 188 35.82 -11.72 -3.88
C ALA A 188 36.40 -11.86 -5.29
N PRO A 189 35.71 -11.37 -6.34
CA PRO A 189 36.29 -11.29 -7.67
C PRO A 189 37.47 -10.31 -7.70
N PRO A 190 38.49 -10.52 -8.56
CA PRO A 190 39.59 -9.58 -8.74
C PRO A 190 39.07 -8.18 -9.10
N GLU A 191 39.65 -7.14 -8.52
CA GLU A 191 39.14 -5.77 -8.66
C GLU A 191 39.15 -5.28 -10.12
N ALA A 192 40.20 -5.63 -10.88
CA ALA A 192 40.31 -5.35 -12.31
C ALA A 192 39.32 -6.13 -13.20
N ALA A 193 38.59 -7.12 -12.66
CA ALA A 193 37.59 -7.89 -13.39
C ALA A 193 36.17 -7.30 -13.28
N ARG A 194 35.96 -6.24 -12.50
CA ARG A 194 34.65 -5.59 -12.33
C ARG A 194 34.30 -4.72 -13.55
N PRO A 195 33.31 -5.10 -14.39
CA PRO A 195 32.89 -4.26 -15.50
C PRO A 195 32.15 -3.02 -15.00
N ARG A 196 32.17 -1.95 -15.80
CA ARG A 196 31.36 -0.74 -15.54
C ARG A 196 29.87 -1.13 -15.56
N ALA A 197 29.11 -0.79 -14.52
CA ALA A 197 27.73 -1.24 -14.36
C ALA A 197 26.85 -0.85 -15.56
N ALA A 198 26.34 -1.86 -16.27
CA ALA A 198 25.27 -1.67 -17.24
C ALA A 198 23.95 -1.42 -16.48
N ALA A 199 23.01 -0.71 -17.12
CA ALA A 199 21.62 -0.80 -16.68
C ALA A 199 21.16 -2.25 -16.94
N GLY A 200 20.86 -3.00 -15.87
CA GLY A 200 20.50 -4.41 -15.96
C GLY A 200 19.28 -4.65 -16.85
N ASP A 201 19.22 -5.83 -17.49
CA ASP A 201 18.27 -6.12 -18.56
C ASP A 201 16.81 -5.93 -18.11
N PHE A 202 16.18 -4.86 -18.61
CA PHE A 202 14.79 -4.51 -18.35
C PHE A 202 13.90 -4.95 -19.51
N ASP A 203 12.96 -5.86 -19.24
CA ASP A 203 11.96 -6.33 -20.18
C ASP A 203 10.60 -5.67 -19.86
N PRO A 204 10.17 -4.63 -20.61
CA PRO A 204 8.88 -3.97 -20.38
C PRO A 204 7.69 -4.87 -20.73
N GLY A 205 7.88 -5.93 -21.52
CA GLY A 205 6.85 -6.93 -21.80
C GLY A 205 6.57 -7.81 -20.58
N VAL A 206 7.61 -8.28 -19.90
CA VAL A 206 7.48 -8.99 -18.61
C VAL A 206 6.80 -8.09 -17.57
N ALA A 207 7.22 -6.84 -17.43
CA ALA A 207 6.61 -5.91 -16.47
C ALA A 207 5.14 -5.60 -16.77
N LEU A 208 4.77 -5.44 -18.06
CA LEU A 208 3.38 -5.30 -18.49
C LEU A 208 2.53 -6.53 -18.10
N GLN A 209 3.00 -7.74 -18.41
CA GLN A 209 2.27 -8.97 -18.09
C GLN A 209 2.17 -9.22 -16.58
N GLN A 210 3.23 -8.94 -15.82
CA GLN A 210 3.18 -8.99 -14.35
C GLN A 210 2.14 -7.99 -13.81
N GLY A 211 2.12 -6.74 -14.28
CA GLY A 211 1.15 -5.72 -13.89
C GLY A 211 -0.30 -6.10 -14.19
N ILE A 212 -0.56 -6.64 -15.39
CA ILE A 212 -1.86 -7.20 -15.80
C ILE A 212 -2.28 -8.34 -14.84
N ALA A 213 -1.39 -9.30 -14.58
CA ALA A 213 -1.67 -10.41 -13.68
C ALA A 213 -1.92 -9.94 -12.23
N PHE A 214 -1.22 -8.90 -11.74
CA PHE A 214 -1.49 -8.29 -10.44
C PHE A 214 -2.89 -7.61 -10.43
N ASN A 215 -3.24 -6.84 -11.47
CA ASN A 215 -4.56 -6.22 -11.63
C ASN A 215 -5.70 -7.25 -11.66
N HIS A 216 -5.51 -8.41 -12.31
CA HIS A 216 -6.52 -9.47 -12.38
C HIS A 216 -6.68 -10.25 -11.07
N ARG A 217 -5.64 -10.28 -10.23
CA ARG A 217 -5.63 -10.95 -8.92
C ARG A 217 -6.05 -10.04 -7.74
N GLY A 218 -6.37 -8.77 -7.99
CA GLY A 218 -6.73 -7.79 -6.96
C GLY A 218 -5.52 -7.19 -6.21
N MET A 219 -4.31 -7.47 -6.67
CA MET A 219 -3.05 -6.96 -6.11
C MET A 219 -2.73 -5.60 -6.74
N HIS A 220 -3.61 -4.63 -6.51
CA HIS A 220 -3.63 -3.36 -7.26
C HIS A 220 -2.49 -2.40 -6.88
N ILE A 221 -1.96 -2.50 -5.65
CA ILE A 221 -0.74 -1.78 -5.25
C ILE A 221 0.46 -2.32 -6.05
N GLU A 222 0.64 -3.65 -6.10
CA GLU A 222 1.70 -4.29 -6.87
C GLU A 222 1.58 -4.01 -8.37
N ALA A 223 0.37 -4.02 -8.91
CA ALA A 223 0.13 -3.63 -10.30
C ALA A 223 0.62 -2.20 -10.54
N SER A 224 0.15 -1.23 -9.75
CA SER A 224 0.55 0.17 -9.86
C SER A 224 2.06 0.35 -9.72
N ARG A 225 2.68 -0.29 -8.72
CA ARG A 225 4.12 -0.27 -8.45
C ARG A 225 4.93 -0.77 -9.64
N VAL A 226 4.63 -1.96 -10.18
CA VAL A 226 5.36 -2.54 -11.32
C VAL A 226 5.17 -1.71 -12.59
N LEU A 227 3.94 -1.26 -12.86
CA LEU A 227 3.61 -0.53 -14.09
C LEU A 227 4.19 0.88 -14.11
N ASN A 228 4.18 1.59 -12.97
CA ASN A 228 4.84 2.90 -12.83
C ASN A 228 6.36 2.78 -12.87
N ASP A 229 6.94 1.76 -12.22
CA ASP A 229 8.37 1.49 -12.30
C ASP A 229 8.79 1.22 -13.76
N ALA A 230 8.04 0.38 -14.48
CA ALA A 230 8.24 0.12 -15.90
C ALA A 230 8.15 1.39 -16.77
N LEU A 231 7.12 2.23 -16.59
CA LEU A 231 6.99 3.52 -17.28
C LEU A 231 8.20 4.44 -17.01
N SER A 232 8.76 4.43 -15.79
CA SER A 232 9.97 5.18 -15.44
C SER A 232 11.27 4.58 -16.01
N ARG A 233 11.25 3.34 -16.50
CA ARG A 233 12.40 2.65 -17.14
C ARG A 233 12.32 2.60 -18.67
N LEU A 234 11.18 2.94 -19.29
CA LEU A 234 11.04 3.00 -20.75
C LEU A 234 11.93 4.11 -21.38
N PRO A 235 12.85 3.77 -22.30
CA PRO A 235 13.56 4.73 -23.14
C PRO A 235 12.61 5.67 -23.89
N ALA A 236 13.02 6.92 -24.13
CA ALA A 236 12.17 7.95 -24.74
C ALA A 236 11.64 7.56 -26.14
N ASP A 237 12.42 6.77 -26.87
CA ASP A 237 12.19 6.21 -28.20
C ASP A 237 11.43 4.86 -28.20
N ALA A 238 11.10 4.30 -27.03
CA ALA A 238 10.37 3.04 -26.93
C ALA A 238 8.96 3.12 -27.55
N ASP A 239 8.53 2.03 -28.19
CA ASP A 239 7.28 1.87 -28.94
C ASP A 239 6.10 2.65 -28.32
N PRO A 240 5.55 3.67 -29.02
CA PRO A 240 4.39 4.44 -28.57
C PRO A 240 3.17 3.57 -28.22
N ALA A 241 2.98 2.42 -28.87
CA ALA A 241 1.88 1.52 -28.57
C ALA A 241 2.08 0.80 -27.23
N LEU A 242 3.27 0.26 -26.96
CA LEU A 242 3.66 -0.30 -25.65
C LEU A 242 3.60 0.75 -24.53
N ARG A 243 4.09 1.97 -24.79
CA ARG A 243 4.04 3.09 -23.84
C ARG A 243 2.60 3.51 -23.52
N ALA A 244 1.71 3.51 -24.52
CA ALA A 244 0.28 3.73 -24.32
C ALA A 244 -0.36 2.59 -23.52
N GLU A 245 -0.03 1.34 -23.81
CA GLU A 245 -0.60 0.18 -23.12
C GLU A 245 -0.21 0.12 -21.63
N LEU A 246 1.08 0.32 -21.32
CA LEU A 246 1.57 0.43 -19.95
C LEU A 246 0.91 1.62 -19.21
N SER A 247 0.64 2.72 -19.91
CA SER A 247 -0.10 3.86 -19.34
C SER A 247 -1.55 3.51 -19.03
N LEU A 248 -2.25 2.77 -19.91
CA LEU A 248 -3.62 2.32 -19.65
C LEU A 248 -3.70 1.38 -18.44
N GLU A 249 -2.79 0.41 -18.34
CA GLU A 249 -2.74 -0.52 -17.19
C GLU A 249 -2.41 0.19 -15.88
N ALA A 250 -1.44 1.11 -15.88
CA ALA A 250 -1.11 1.93 -14.71
C ALA A 250 -2.31 2.76 -14.26
N GLY A 251 -3.03 3.39 -15.21
CA GLY A 251 -4.23 4.15 -14.91
C GLY A 251 -5.38 3.31 -14.34
N LEU A 252 -5.55 2.08 -14.82
CA LEU A 252 -6.52 1.13 -14.25
C LEU A 252 -6.10 0.69 -12.83
N ALA A 253 -4.83 0.34 -12.61
CA ALA A 253 -4.32 -0.03 -11.30
C ALA A 253 -4.53 1.11 -10.28
N ASP A 254 -4.15 2.32 -10.64
CA ASP A 254 -4.30 3.53 -9.82
C ASP A 254 -5.77 3.81 -9.49
N SER A 255 -6.68 3.65 -10.44
CA SER A 255 -8.12 3.79 -10.20
C SER A 255 -8.65 2.74 -9.21
N ASN A 256 -8.15 1.50 -9.26
CA ASN A 256 -8.57 0.43 -8.36
C ASN A 256 -8.12 0.67 -6.90
N ILE A 257 -6.95 1.30 -6.68
CA ILE A 257 -6.52 1.81 -5.36
C ILE A 257 -6.95 3.27 -5.11
N SER A 258 -8.00 3.73 -5.79
CA SER A 258 -8.65 5.04 -5.60
C SER A 258 -7.81 6.28 -5.90
N PHE A 259 -6.61 6.19 -6.48
CA PHE A 259 -5.77 7.32 -6.91
C PHE A 259 -6.32 7.98 -8.20
N ALA A 260 -7.54 8.55 -8.10
CA ALA A 260 -8.33 8.96 -9.25
C ALA A 260 -7.67 10.04 -10.12
N GLN A 261 -6.82 10.91 -9.55
CA GLN A 261 -6.06 11.90 -10.34
C GLN A 261 -4.96 11.23 -11.17
N SER A 262 -4.11 10.42 -10.53
CA SER A 262 -3.04 9.69 -11.22
C SER A 262 -3.59 8.82 -12.35
N ALA A 263 -4.72 8.14 -12.11
CA ALA A 263 -5.45 7.40 -13.14
C ALA A 263 -5.81 8.26 -14.37
N GLN A 264 -6.34 9.47 -14.15
CA GLN A 264 -6.68 10.40 -15.24
C GLN A 264 -5.44 10.92 -15.98
N GLU A 265 -4.32 11.19 -15.28
CA GLU A 265 -3.05 11.59 -15.89
C GLU A 265 -2.43 10.45 -16.74
N HIS A 266 -2.56 9.21 -16.30
CA HIS A 266 -2.18 8.02 -17.08
C HIS A 266 -3.05 7.84 -18.33
N PHE A 267 -4.38 7.98 -18.21
CA PHE A 267 -5.28 7.93 -19.38
C PHE A 267 -5.02 9.08 -20.35
N ALA A 268 -4.76 10.31 -19.87
CA ALA A 268 -4.40 11.45 -20.72
C ALA A 268 -3.09 11.22 -21.50
N ARG A 269 -2.06 10.66 -20.84
CA ARG A 269 -0.80 10.26 -21.49
C ARG A 269 -1.01 9.17 -22.55
N ALA A 270 -1.85 8.17 -22.26
CA ALA A 270 -2.22 7.15 -23.24
C ALA A 270 -2.97 7.75 -24.46
N ASN A 271 -3.88 8.70 -24.24
CA ASN A 271 -4.63 9.36 -25.31
C ASN A 271 -3.71 10.10 -26.28
N ALA A 272 -2.80 10.93 -25.77
CA ALA A 272 -1.86 11.70 -26.59
C ALA A 272 -1.02 10.79 -27.52
N LEU A 273 -0.59 9.63 -27.01
CA LEU A 273 0.15 8.62 -27.79
C LEU A 273 -0.76 7.96 -28.84
N ILE A 274 -1.94 7.46 -28.43
CA ILE A 274 -2.92 6.81 -29.32
C ILE A 274 -3.32 7.74 -30.46
N ASP A 275 -3.53 9.01 -30.16
CA ASP A 275 -3.98 10.00 -31.13
C ASP A 275 -2.85 10.45 -32.07
N GLY A 276 -1.64 10.66 -31.54
CA GLY A 276 -0.42 10.95 -32.32
C GLY A 276 0.03 9.82 -33.25
N GLY A 277 -0.29 8.56 -32.93
CA GLY A 277 -0.17 7.42 -33.85
C GLY A 277 0.56 6.20 -33.27
N VAL A 278 -0.18 5.10 -33.10
CA VAL A 278 0.30 3.82 -32.56
C VAL A 278 0.22 2.66 -33.56
N GLY A 279 0.29 2.98 -34.86
CA GLY A 279 0.26 2.02 -35.96
C GLY A 279 -0.95 1.06 -35.92
N ALA A 280 -0.71 -0.21 -36.27
CA ALA A 280 -1.74 -1.24 -36.32
C ALA A 280 -2.48 -1.47 -34.99
N ARG A 281 -1.85 -1.21 -33.84
CA ARG A 281 -2.46 -1.43 -32.51
C ARG A 281 -3.53 -0.39 -32.14
N ARG A 282 -3.77 0.65 -32.96
CA ARG A 282 -4.70 1.76 -32.63
C ARG A 282 -6.12 1.28 -32.30
N GLY A 283 -6.66 0.31 -33.05
CA GLY A 283 -8.02 -0.21 -32.80
C GLY A 283 -8.15 -0.88 -31.42
N MET A 284 -7.22 -1.77 -31.09
CA MET A 284 -7.14 -2.46 -29.79
C MET A 284 -6.96 -1.45 -28.64
N LEU A 285 -6.03 -0.51 -28.76
CA LEU A 285 -5.73 0.47 -27.72
C LEU A 285 -6.88 1.46 -27.47
N VAL A 286 -7.59 1.88 -28.53
CA VAL A 286 -8.81 2.71 -28.42
C VAL A 286 -9.92 1.96 -27.66
N ARG A 287 -10.16 0.68 -27.97
CA ARG A 287 -11.14 -0.14 -27.24
C ARG A 287 -10.73 -0.34 -25.77
N LYS A 288 -9.47 -0.69 -25.53
CA LYS A 288 -8.91 -0.89 -24.17
C LYS A 288 -9.06 0.37 -23.32
N ARG A 289 -8.70 1.54 -23.86
CA ARG A 289 -8.89 2.86 -23.23
C ARG A 289 -10.34 3.08 -22.82
N ASP A 290 -11.29 2.94 -23.74
CA ASP A 290 -12.69 3.29 -23.48
C ASP A 290 -13.32 2.39 -22.41
N ILE A 291 -12.94 1.10 -22.39
CA ILE A 291 -13.31 0.18 -21.31
C ILE A 291 -12.70 0.64 -19.98
N TYR A 292 -11.43 1.06 -19.95
CA TYR A 292 -10.73 1.40 -18.70
C TYR A 292 -11.22 2.73 -18.12
N VAL A 293 -11.59 3.70 -18.95
CA VAL A 293 -12.31 4.91 -18.54
C VAL A 293 -13.69 4.58 -17.97
N ALA A 294 -14.42 3.63 -18.56
CA ALA A 294 -15.68 3.15 -17.99
C ALA A 294 -15.48 2.43 -16.63
N LEU A 295 -14.39 1.69 -16.45
CA LEU A 295 -14.04 1.05 -15.18
C LEU A 295 -13.68 2.06 -14.09
N ASP A 296 -12.95 3.14 -14.41
CA ASP A 296 -12.72 4.24 -13.47
C ASP A 296 -14.03 4.90 -13.01
N LEU A 297 -14.95 5.13 -13.95
CA LEU A 297 -16.28 5.64 -13.63
C LEU A 297 -17.09 4.65 -12.76
N LEU A 298 -16.89 3.34 -12.88
CA LEU A 298 -17.49 2.33 -11.99
C LEU A 298 -16.85 2.32 -10.59
N ASN A 299 -15.52 2.38 -10.49
CA ASN A 299 -14.79 2.48 -9.23
C ASN A 299 -15.26 3.71 -8.43
N ARG A 300 -15.37 4.85 -9.12
CA ARG A 300 -15.89 6.12 -8.60
C ARG A 300 -17.43 6.15 -8.45
N ARG A 301 -18.12 5.02 -8.63
CA ARG A 301 -19.59 4.83 -8.49
C ARG A 301 -20.46 5.72 -9.38
N GLN A 302 -19.91 6.28 -10.46
CA GLN A 302 -20.59 7.14 -11.43
C GLN A 302 -21.32 6.33 -12.51
N PHE A 303 -22.16 5.37 -12.09
CA PHE A 303 -22.76 4.33 -12.95
C PHE A 303 -23.41 4.84 -14.24
N ARG A 304 -24.12 5.99 -14.22
CA ARG A 304 -24.72 6.60 -15.43
C ARG A 304 -23.69 7.03 -16.47
N LYS A 305 -22.54 7.58 -16.03
CA LYS A 305 -21.45 7.99 -16.93
C LYS A 305 -20.70 6.77 -17.49
N ALA A 306 -20.48 5.75 -16.65
CA ALA A 306 -19.87 4.49 -17.08
C ALA A 306 -20.72 3.80 -18.17
N LEU A 307 -22.04 3.75 -17.99
CA LEU A 307 -22.98 3.24 -18.98
C LEU A 307 -22.89 4.03 -20.30
N ALA A 308 -22.97 5.36 -20.24
CA ALA A 308 -22.87 6.21 -21.44
C ALA A 308 -21.54 6.02 -22.21
N ALA A 309 -20.42 5.81 -21.52
CA ALA A 309 -19.13 5.52 -22.15
C ALA A 309 -19.12 4.14 -22.85
N LEU A 310 -19.72 3.11 -22.24
CA LEU A 310 -19.85 1.77 -22.81
C LEU A 310 -20.85 1.71 -23.98
N ASP A 311 -21.87 2.56 -23.95
CA ASP A 311 -22.83 2.68 -25.04
C ASP A 311 -22.23 3.43 -26.25
N GLN A 312 -21.40 4.45 -26.00
CA GLN A 312 -20.58 5.07 -27.06
C GLN A 312 -19.58 4.09 -27.68
N LEU A 313 -19.00 3.18 -26.90
CA LEU A 313 -18.12 2.13 -27.42
C LEU A 313 -18.90 1.15 -28.32
N ALA A 314 -20.11 0.77 -27.91
CA ALA A 314 -20.97 -0.13 -28.69
C ALA A 314 -21.63 0.51 -29.92
N SER A 315 -21.77 1.85 -29.95
CA SER A 315 -22.32 2.58 -31.10
C SER A 315 -21.31 2.84 -32.22
N ARG A 316 -20.02 2.62 -31.97
CA ARG A 316 -19.03 2.64 -33.05
C ARG A 316 -19.12 1.32 -33.83
N PRO A 317 -19.08 1.35 -35.17
CA PRO A 317 -18.94 0.11 -35.92
C PRO A 317 -17.64 -0.59 -35.49
N ALA A 318 -17.73 -1.88 -35.20
CA ALA A 318 -16.55 -2.72 -35.31
C ALA A 318 -16.06 -2.60 -36.76
N ALA A 319 -14.77 -2.33 -36.97
CA ALA A 319 -14.21 -2.25 -38.32
C ALA A 319 -14.56 -3.52 -39.10
N ASP A 320 -15.00 -3.39 -40.35
CA ASP A 320 -15.75 -4.43 -41.08
C ASP A 320 -15.09 -5.83 -41.00
N GLN A 321 -15.65 -6.65 -40.11
CA GLN A 321 -15.16 -7.99 -39.75
C GLN A 321 -16.34 -8.97 -39.91
N PRO A 322 -16.53 -9.58 -41.10
CA PRO A 322 -17.60 -10.55 -41.37
C PRO A 322 -17.44 -11.91 -40.64
N LEU A 323 -16.75 -11.91 -39.50
CA LEU A 323 -15.92 -13.02 -39.02
C LEU A 323 -16.09 -13.33 -37.52
N LEU A 324 -17.27 -13.03 -36.95
CA LEU A 324 -17.71 -13.46 -35.61
C LEU A 324 -17.80 -14.99 -35.42
N ASN A 325 -17.33 -15.78 -36.39
CA ASN A 325 -17.25 -17.23 -36.34
C ASN A 325 -15.80 -17.67 -36.64
N LEU A 326 -15.04 -18.04 -35.60
CA LEU A 326 -13.65 -18.51 -35.73
C LEU A 326 -13.51 -19.75 -36.65
N ALA A 327 -14.54 -20.60 -36.75
CA ALA A 327 -14.53 -21.73 -37.67
C ALA A 327 -14.70 -21.28 -39.14
N LEU A 328 -15.42 -20.17 -39.38
CA LEU A 328 -15.49 -19.54 -40.70
C LEU A 328 -14.12 -18.95 -41.09
N VAL A 329 -13.48 -18.18 -40.19
CA VAL A 329 -12.10 -17.65 -40.37
C VAL A 329 -11.14 -18.77 -40.74
N ARG A 330 -11.13 -19.86 -39.95
CA ARG A 330 -10.28 -21.04 -40.22
C ARG A 330 -10.61 -21.68 -41.56
N SER A 331 -11.88 -21.88 -41.91
CA SER A 331 -12.27 -22.52 -43.18
C SER A 331 -11.94 -21.67 -44.42
N LEU A 332 -11.85 -20.34 -44.28
CA LEU A 332 -11.38 -19.44 -45.32
C LEU A 332 -9.85 -19.54 -45.46
N ASN A 333 -9.11 -19.41 -44.35
CA ASN A 333 -7.64 -19.51 -44.35
C ASN A 333 -7.12 -20.91 -44.75
N GLN A 334 -7.90 -21.97 -44.53
CA GLN A 334 -7.58 -23.35 -44.92
C GLN A 334 -7.77 -23.65 -46.41
N ARG A 335 -8.32 -22.73 -47.22
CA ARG A 335 -8.50 -22.94 -48.67
C ARG A 335 -7.30 -22.52 -49.53
N SER A 336 -6.22 -22.06 -48.91
CA SER A 336 -5.01 -21.57 -49.60
C SER A 336 -3.85 -22.57 -49.57
N GLY A 337 -3.82 -23.45 -50.58
CA GLY A 337 -2.62 -24.23 -50.93
C GLY A 337 -2.57 -25.67 -50.41
N ALA A 338 -2.73 -26.64 -51.30
CA ALA A 338 -2.44 -28.05 -51.01
C ALA A 338 -0.96 -28.35 -51.35
N SER A 339 -0.09 -28.46 -50.34
CA SER A 339 1.21 -29.16 -50.44
C SER A 339 2.01 -29.25 -49.12
N ASP A 340 1.67 -28.52 -48.05
CA ASP A 340 2.49 -28.50 -46.83
C ASP A 340 1.76 -29.06 -45.59
N LEU A 341 2.27 -30.18 -45.06
CA LEU A 341 1.78 -30.81 -43.83
C LEU A 341 2.32 -30.14 -42.55
N ALA A 342 3.39 -29.36 -42.62
CA ALA A 342 3.91 -28.59 -41.49
C ALA A 342 3.01 -27.40 -41.12
N GLY A 343 2.23 -26.88 -42.08
CA GLY A 343 1.27 -25.79 -41.87
C GLY A 343 -0.02 -26.17 -41.12
N SER A 344 -0.20 -27.43 -40.73
CA SER A 344 -1.46 -27.94 -40.17
C SER A 344 -1.81 -27.48 -38.73
N VAL A 345 -0.92 -26.74 -38.06
CA VAL A 345 -1.14 -26.16 -36.73
C VAL A 345 -1.69 -24.74 -36.86
N ALA A 346 -3.01 -24.62 -37.03
CA ALA A 346 -3.70 -23.34 -37.14
C ALA A 346 -3.80 -22.61 -35.78
N PHE A 347 -2.76 -21.83 -35.46
CA PHE A 347 -2.79 -20.86 -34.36
C PHE A 347 -4.00 -19.92 -34.51
N PRO A 348 -4.75 -19.61 -33.42
CA PRO A 348 -5.86 -18.66 -33.49
C PRO A 348 -5.34 -17.25 -33.75
N ASP A 349 -6.12 -16.44 -34.49
CA ASP A 349 -5.80 -15.02 -34.63
C ASP A 349 -5.82 -14.34 -33.25
N THR A 350 -4.70 -13.70 -32.93
CA THR A 350 -4.48 -13.06 -31.64
C THR A 350 -5.26 -11.76 -31.52
N GLU A 351 -5.53 -11.04 -32.62
CA GLU A 351 -6.37 -9.83 -32.54
C GLU A 351 -7.81 -10.19 -32.19
N THR A 352 -8.41 -11.16 -32.89
CA THR A 352 -9.78 -11.63 -32.62
C THR A 352 -9.94 -12.14 -31.19
N LEU A 353 -8.94 -12.88 -30.65
CA LEU A 353 -8.94 -13.30 -29.23
C LEU A 353 -8.95 -12.10 -28.27
N TYR A 354 -8.15 -11.05 -28.53
CA TYR A 354 -8.17 -9.83 -27.72
C TYR A 354 -9.51 -9.08 -27.83
N GLN A 355 -10.13 -9.00 -29.02
CA GLN A 355 -11.45 -8.36 -29.17
C GLN A 355 -12.51 -9.08 -28.31
N LEU A 356 -12.54 -10.43 -28.33
CA LEU A 356 -13.48 -11.24 -27.53
C LEU A 356 -13.32 -11.00 -26.01
N VAL A 357 -12.07 -10.95 -25.51
CA VAL A 357 -11.78 -10.61 -24.10
C VAL A 357 -12.30 -9.22 -23.75
N MET A 358 -12.06 -8.23 -24.63
CA MET A 358 -12.48 -6.84 -24.42
C MET A 358 -14.01 -6.68 -24.49
N ASP A 359 -14.70 -7.34 -25.41
CA ASP A 359 -16.16 -7.29 -25.53
C ASP A 359 -16.87 -7.99 -24.37
N ALA A 360 -16.33 -9.10 -23.87
CA ALA A 360 -16.79 -9.74 -22.65
C ALA A 360 -16.56 -8.83 -21.42
N GLN A 361 -15.40 -8.16 -21.31
CA GLN A 361 -15.12 -7.22 -20.22
C GLN A 361 -16.02 -5.96 -20.29
N ALA A 362 -16.28 -5.43 -21.49
CA ALA A 362 -17.16 -4.28 -21.70
C ALA A 362 -18.62 -4.58 -21.33
N ASN A 363 -19.15 -5.73 -21.77
CA ASN A 363 -20.52 -6.13 -21.45
C ASN A 363 -20.68 -6.55 -19.99
N TRP A 364 -19.64 -7.13 -19.36
CA TRP A 364 -19.60 -7.30 -17.90
C TRP A 364 -19.65 -5.95 -17.16
N ALA A 365 -18.87 -4.95 -17.60
CA ALA A 365 -18.90 -3.60 -17.02
C ALA A 365 -20.29 -2.94 -17.19
N ARG A 366 -20.95 -3.13 -18.34
CA ARG A 366 -22.34 -2.70 -18.58
C ARG A 366 -23.31 -3.39 -17.63
N SER A 367 -23.16 -4.70 -17.41
CA SER A 367 -23.96 -5.46 -16.44
C SER A 367 -23.80 -4.90 -15.01
N VAL A 368 -22.57 -4.57 -14.60
CA VAL A 368 -22.28 -3.94 -13.29
C VAL A 368 -22.90 -2.54 -13.20
N ALA A 369 -22.81 -1.73 -14.26
CA ALA A 369 -23.40 -0.39 -14.32
C ALA A 369 -24.92 -0.43 -14.13
N LEU A 370 -25.62 -1.27 -14.91
CA LEU A 370 -27.07 -1.42 -14.88
C LEU A 370 -27.56 -1.96 -13.52
N LEU A 371 -26.86 -2.94 -12.94
CA LEU A 371 -27.19 -3.45 -11.59
C LEU A 371 -27.01 -2.39 -10.50
N GLY A 372 -26.04 -1.49 -10.66
CA GLY A 372 -25.81 -0.33 -9.80
C GLY A 372 -26.88 0.78 -9.94
N LEU A 373 -27.54 0.85 -11.10
CA LEU A 373 -28.69 1.73 -11.36
C LEU A 373 -30.03 1.11 -10.97
N GLY A 374 -30.07 -0.20 -10.68
CA GLY A 374 -31.27 -0.95 -10.31
C GLY A 374 -31.95 -1.70 -11.45
N ASP A 375 -31.47 -1.54 -12.70
CA ASP A 375 -31.97 -2.30 -13.84
C ASP A 375 -31.42 -3.73 -13.83
N LEU A 376 -32.24 -4.65 -13.30
CA LEU A 376 -31.94 -6.07 -13.25
C LEU A 376 -32.02 -6.74 -14.63
N ALA A 377 -32.93 -6.29 -15.50
CA ALA A 377 -33.22 -6.93 -16.77
C ALA A 377 -32.14 -6.60 -17.81
N GLY A 378 -31.80 -5.33 -17.98
CA GLY A 378 -30.67 -4.91 -18.80
C GLY A 378 -29.34 -5.42 -18.26
N SER A 379 -29.18 -5.52 -16.93
CA SER A 379 -27.99 -6.13 -16.33
C SER A 379 -27.84 -7.62 -16.67
N GLN A 380 -28.94 -8.38 -16.69
CA GLN A 380 -28.94 -9.77 -17.13
C GLN A 380 -28.69 -9.91 -18.63
N ALA A 381 -29.29 -9.05 -19.47
CA ALA A 381 -29.05 -9.04 -20.93
C ALA A 381 -27.59 -8.71 -21.26
N ALA A 382 -26.99 -7.72 -20.57
CA ALA A 382 -25.58 -7.38 -20.70
C ALA A 382 -24.66 -8.51 -20.22
N LEU A 383 -25.02 -9.26 -19.16
CA LEU A 383 -24.24 -10.44 -18.77
C LEU A 383 -24.31 -11.54 -19.83
N ALA A 384 -25.48 -11.79 -20.42
CA ALA A 384 -25.63 -12.79 -21.50
C ALA A 384 -24.80 -12.42 -22.75
N ALA A 385 -24.71 -11.13 -23.10
CA ALA A 385 -23.81 -10.65 -24.15
C ALA A 385 -22.33 -10.86 -23.80
N ALA A 386 -21.96 -10.70 -22.52
CA ALA A 386 -20.60 -10.95 -22.05
C ALA A 386 -20.25 -12.45 -22.06
N ASP A 387 -21.18 -13.32 -21.68
CA ASP A 387 -21.04 -14.78 -21.80
C ASP A 387 -20.89 -15.21 -23.26
N ALA A 388 -21.66 -14.62 -24.18
CA ALA A 388 -21.57 -14.92 -25.61
C ALA A 388 -20.21 -14.53 -26.22
N ALA A 389 -19.62 -13.41 -25.78
CA ALA A 389 -18.26 -13.00 -26.18
C ALA A 389 -17.17 -13.86 -25.51
N PHE A 390 -17.40 -14.37 -24.30
CA PHE A 390 -16.44 -15.23 -23.59
C PHE A 390 -16.44 -16.68 -24.09
N ALA A 391 -17.60 -17.22 -24.49
CA ALA A 391 -17.78 -18.64 -24.82
C ALA A 391 -16.77 -19.22 -25.84
N PRO A 392 -16.37 -18.52 -26.93
CA PRO A 392 -15.36 -19.05 -27.86
C PRO A 392 -13.99 -19.27 -27.21
N LEU A 393 -13.58 -18.43 -26.25
CA LEU A 393 -12.28 -18.53 -25.57
C LEU A 393 -12.11 -19.86 -24.81
N GLY A 394 -13.21 -20.38 -24.25
CA GLY A 394 -13.24 -21.68 -23.56
C GLY A 394 -13.26 -22.90 -24.49
N ALA A 395 -13.51 -22.71 -25.79
CA ALA A 395 -13.44 -23.75 -26.82
C ALA A 395 -12.08 -23.78 -27.55
N GLU A 396 -11.26 -22.74 -27.38
CA GLU A 396 -9.98 -22.59 -28.07
C GLU A 396 -8.81 -23.31 -27.39
N ARG A 397 -7.84 -23.72 -28.21
CA ARG A 397 -6.59 -24.37 -27.78
C ARG A 397 -5.56 -23.35 -27.28
N ILE A 398 -5.97 -22.49 -26.36
CA ILE A 398 -5.13 -21.50 -25.65
C ILE A 398 -4.83 -21.98 -24.23
N GLN A 399 -3.80 -21.40 -23.58
CA GLN A 399 -3.67 -21.49 -22.12
C GLN A 399 -4.89 -20.82 -21.47
N GLN A 400 -5.58 -21.52 -20.56
CA GLN A 400 -6.86 -21.06 -20.02
C GLN A 400 -6.70 -20.15 -18.79
N GLY A 401 -5.71 -20.36 -17.92
CA GLY A 401 -5.41 -19.52 -16.75
C GLY A 401 -5.47 -18.01 -16.98
N PRO A 402 -4.80 -17.47 -18.02
CA PRO A 402 -4.82 -16.05 -18.36
C PRO A 402 -6.21 -15.44 -18.67
N VAL A 403 -7.25 -16.25 -18.88
CA VAL A 403 -8.65 -15.78 -19.07
C VAL A 403 -9.60 -16.18 -17.93
N LEU A 404 -9.16 -16.97 -16.94
CA LEU A 404 -10.02 -17.41 -15.83
C LEU A 404 -10.47 -16.27 -14.89
N TRP A 405 -9.71 -15.17 -14.81
CA TRP A 405 -10.15 -13.96 -14.09
C TRP A 405 -11.45 -13.38 -14.65
N LEU A 406 -11.65 -13.48 -15.98
CA LEU A 406 -12.83 -12.97 -16.66
C LEU A 406 -14.01 -13.90 -16.43
N LYS A 407 -13.80 -15.22 -16.53
CA LYS A 407 -14.77 -16.24 -16.10
C LYS A 407 -15.23 -15.99 -14.66
N ALA A 408 -14.31 -15.72 -13.74
CA ALA A 408 -14.65 -15.40 -12.35
C ALA A 408 -15.43 -14.09 -12.18
N ARG A 409 -15.13 -13.05 -12.97
CA ARG A 409 -15.91 -11.80 -12.98
C ARG A 409 -17.34 -12.02 -13.48
N LEU A 410 -17.53 -12.84 -14.53
CA LEU A 410 -18.84 -13.24 -15.04
C LEU A 410 -19.61 -14.06 -14.00
N GLU A 411 -18.97 -15.03 -13.35
CA GLU A 411 -19.57 -15.88 -12.32
C GLU A 411 -19.92 -15.11 -11.02
N ARG A 412 -19.07 -14.19 -10.54
CA ARG A 412 -19.40 -13.24 -9.45
C ARG A 412 -20.64 -12.41 -9.82
N GLN A 413 -20.73 -11.92 -11.06
CA GLN A 413 -21.87 -11.12 -11.51
C GLN A 413 -23.15 -11.95 -11.67
N ARG A 414 -23.07 -13.19 -12.17
CA ARG A 414 -24.16 -14.17 -12.20
C ARG A 414 -24.66 -14.47 -10.78
N GLY A 415 -23.73 -14.68 -9.84
CA GLY A 415 -24.03 -14.90 -8.42
C GLY A 415 -24.82 -13.75 -7.80
N ARG A 416 -24.40 -12.50 -8.05
CA ARG A 416 -25.13 -11.28 -7.61
C ARG A 416 -26.54 -11.19 -8.23
N LEU A 417 -26.70 -11.52 -9.51
CA LEU A 417 -28.00 -11.48 -10.19
C LEU A 417 -28.94 -12.60 -9.72
N ALA A 418 -28.44 -13.79 -9.42
CA ALA A 418 -29.21 -14.87 -8.80
C ALA A 418 -29.63 -14.49 -7.36
N ALA A 419 -28.73 -13.95 -6.55
CA ALA A 419 -29.05 -13.48 -5.19
C ALA A 419 -30.13 -12.38 -5.21
N ARG A 420 -30.04 -11.41 -6.13
CA ARG A 420 -31.05 -10.35 -6.32
C ARG A 420 -32.41 -10.86 -6.84
N ARG A 421 -32.49 -12.11 -7.32
CA ARG A 421 -33.72 -12.84 -7.68
C ARG A 421 -34.17 -13.83 -6.59
N GLY A 422 -33.49 -13.90 -5.44
CA GLY A 422 -33.77 -14.85 -4.36
C GLY A 422 -33.32 -16.29 -4.65
N GLN A 423 -32.55 -16.52 -5.71
CA GLN A 423 -32.12 -17.85 -6.17
C GLN A 423 -30.81 -18.27 -5.46
N TRP A 424 -30.87 -18.44 -4.15
CA TRP A 424 -29.68 -18.60 -3.30
C TRP A 424 -28.74 -19.76 -3.71
N ALA A 425 -29.29 -20.89 -4.15
CA ALA A 425 -28.49 -22.04 -4.61
C ALA A 425 -27.73 -21.75 -5.93
N GLU A 426 -28.39 -21.11 -6.90
CA GLU A 426 -27.76 -20.64 -8.15
C GLU A 426 -26.68 -19.59 -7.84
N ALA A 427 -26.96 -18.71 -6.87
CA ALA A 427 -26.02 -17.68 -6.43
C ALA A 427 -24.74 -18.28 -5.83
N LEU A 428 -24.87 -19.13 -4.80
CA LEU A 428 -23.73 -19.74 -4.12
C LEU A 428 -22.91 -20.62 -5.06
N ALA A 429 -23.55 -21.46 -5.88
CA ALA A 429 -22.84 -22.28 -6.87
C ALA A 429 -22.10 -21.45 -7.92
N SER A 430 -22.55 -20.23 -8.22
CA SER A 430 -21.82 -19.30 -9.10
C SER A 430 -20.63 -18.64 -8.39
N PHE A 431 -20.75 -18.29 -7.11
CA PHE A 431 -19.60 -17.87 -6.30
C PHE A 431 -18.56 -19.00 -6.13
N ASP A 432 -18.99 -20.26 -5.98
CA ASP A 432 -18.08 -21.42 -5.92
C ASP A 432 -17.27 -21.54 -7.23
N ARG A 433 -17.93 -21.56 -8.40
CA ARG A 433 -17.24 -21.58 -9.70
C ARG A 433 -16.35 -20.35 -9.94
N ALA A 434 -16.68 -19.19 -9.36
CA ALA A 434 -15.81 -18.02 -9.39
C ALA A 434 -14.56 -18.21 -8.52
N GLY A 435 -14.69 -18.84 -7.36
CA GLY A 435 -13.57 -19.19 -6.48
C GLY A 435 -12.62 -20.20 -7.11
N ASP A 436 -13.16 -21.24 -7.75
CA ASP A 436 -12.36 -22.21 -8.51
C ASP A 436 -11.57 -21.51 -9.63
N ALA A 437 -12.25 -20.67 -10.42
CA ALA A 437 -11.63 -19.94 -11.52
C ALA A 437 -10.55 -18.93 -11.06
N LEU A 438 -10.77 -18.21 -9.94
CA LEU A 438 -9.74 -17.33 -9.37
C LEU A 438 -8.56 -18.12 -8.82
N THR A 439 -8.80 -19.24 -8.14
CA THR A 439 -7.73 -20.03 -7.51
C THR A 439 -6.86 -20.69 -8.55
N LEU A 440 -7.47 -21.35 -9.55
CA LEU A 440 -6.75 -21.96 -10.67
C LEU A 440 -6.04 -20.90 -11.54
N GLY A 441 -6.76 -19.82 -11.89
CA GLY A 441 -6.20 -18.72 -12.67
C GLY A 441 -5.04 -18.01 -11.97
N ALA A 442 -5.09 -17.85 -10.65
CA ALA A 442 -3.98 -17.31 -9.88
C ALA A 442 -2.77 -18.24 -9.91
N VAL A 443 -2.94 -19.54 -9.68
CA VAL A 443 -1.83 -20.52 -9.71
C VAL A 443 -1.20 -20.62 -11.12
N GLU A 444 -2.01 -20.67 -12.18
CA GLU A 444 -1.51 -20.68 -13.57
C GLU A 444 -0.85 -19.35 -13.99
N THR A 445 -1.10 -18.24 -13.28
CA THR A 445 -0.47 -16.92 -13.52
C THR A 445 0.54 -16.54 -12.41
N GLY A 446 1.20 -17.54 -11.83
CA GLY A 446 2.28 -17.35 -10.86
C GLY A 446 1.84 -16.70 -9.55
N GLY A 447 0.74 -17.19 -8.99
CA GLY A 447 0.18 -16.81 -7.69
C GLY A 447 0.13 -17.96 -6.69
N THR A 448 -0.42 -17.67 -5.52
CA THR A 448 -0.45 -18.52 -4.32
C THR A 448 -1.81 -19.19 -4.06
N GLY A 449 -2.88 -18.73 -4.71
CA GLY A 449 -4.25 -19.16 -4.42
C GLY A 449 -4.85 -18.51 -3.17
N ARG A 450 -4.28 -17.38 -2.71
CA ARG A 450 -4.66 -16.63 -1.49
C ARG A 450 -4.81 -15.13 -1.74
N GLU A 451 -4.93 -14.72 -3.00
CA GLU A 451 -4.92 -13.33 -3.44
C GLU A 451 -6.17 -12.51 -3.01
N PRO A 452 -6.09 -11.17 -2.95
CA PRO A 452 -7.20 -10.31 -2.54
C PRO A 452 -8.52 -10.56 -3.30
N ALA A 453 -8.47 -10.80 -4.61
CA ALA A 453 -9.68 -11.09 -5.39
C ALA A 453 -10.40 -12.39 -4.95
N ILE A 454 -9.68 -13.37 -4.38
CA ILE A 454 -10.25 -14.59 -3.79
C ILE A 454 -10.88 -14.26 -2.44
N ALA A 455 -10.21 -13.46 -1.61
CA ALA A 455 -10.71 -13.04 -0.31
C ALA A 455 -12.01 -12.21 -0.41
N GLU A 456 -12.05 -11.22 -1.31
CA GLU A 456 -13.27 -10.47 -1.65
C GLU A 456 -14.41 -11.38 -2.08
N MET A 457 -14.12 -12.37 -2.95
CA MET A 457 -15.11 -13.29 -3.48
C MET A 457 -15.71 -14.15 -2.35
N ARG A 458 -14.87 -14.62 -1.40
CA ARG A 458 -15.34 -15.31 -0.19
C ARG A 458 -16.23 -14.42 0.67
N LEU A 459 -15.92 -13.13 0.79
CA LEU A 459 -16.72 -12.18 1.56
C LEU A 459 -18.08 -11.89 0.89
N GLU A 460 -18.11 -11.69 -0.43
CA GLU A 460 -19.37 -11.57 -1.18
C GLU A 460 -20.22 -12.85 -1.06
N ARG A 461 -19.58 -14.03 -1.13
CA ARG A 461 -20.25 -15.33 -0.92
C ARG A 461 -20.81 -15.44 0.50
N ALA A 462 -20.06 -15.04 1.53
CA ALA A 462 -20.52 -15.04 2.92
C ALA A 462 -21.73 -14.11 3.13
N ALA A 463 -21.77 -12.96 2.46
CA ALA A 463 -22.94 -12.09 2.44
C ALA A 463 -24.17 -12.74 1.77
N VAL A 464 -23.99 -13.59 0.74
CA VAL A 464 -25.10 -14.39 0.16
C VAL A 464 -25.56 -15.48 1.14
N VAL A 465 -24.65 -16.16 1.85
CA VAL A 465 -25.00 -17.13 2.91
C VAL A 465 -25.79 -16.45 4.05
N ALA A 466 -25.45 -15.20 4.40
CA ALA A 466 -26.21 -14.40 5.36
C ALA A 466 -27.62 -14.06 4.84
N GLN A 467 -27.73 -13.59 3.58
CA GLN A 467 -29.01 -13.22 2.96
C GLN A 467 -29.96 -14.40 2.76
N GLN A 468 -29.43 -15.63 2.63
CA GLN A 468 -30.23 -16.87 2.57
C GLN A 468 -30.99 -17.15 3.89
N GLY A 469 -30.59 -16.56 5.03
CA GLY A 469 -31.22 -16.82 6.33
C GLY A 469 -30.86 -18.17 6.94
N GLY A 470 -29.69 -18.73 6.59
CA GLY A 470 -29.22 -20.00 7.15
C GLY A 470 -28.81 -19.93 8.64
N PRO A 471 -28.46 -21.08 9.26
CA PRO A 471 -28.05 -21.12 10.67
C PRO A 471 -26.90 -20.14 10.98
N ALA A 472 -27.04 -19.38 12.07
CA ALA A 472 -26.12 -18.28 12.40
C ALA A 472 -24.64 -18.73 12.55
N GLU A 473 -24.39 -19.99 12.93
CA GLU A 473 -23.04 -20.56 12.97
C GLU A 473 -22.44 -20.72 11.56
N THR A 474 -23.21 -21.21 10.58
CA THR A 474 -22.80 -21.31 9.17
C THR A 474 -22.47 -19.93 8.60
N VAL A 475 -23.28 -18.91 8.93
CA VAL A 475 -23.02 -17.52 8.54
C VAL A 475 -21.74 -16.99 9.20
N ARG A 476 -21.58 -17.17 10.51
CA ARG A 476 -20.36 -16.77 11.24
C ARG A 476 -19.10 -17.46 10.71
N ARG A 477 -19.17 -18.74 10.36
CA ARG A 477 -18.03 -19.50 9.81
C ARG A 477 -17.67 -19.01 8.41
N ALA A 478 -18.65 -18.84 7.52
CA ALA A 478 -18.40 -18.32 6.17
C ALA A 478 -17.76 -16.93 6.18
N TYR A 479 -18.18 -16.05 7.09
CA TYR A 479 -17.50 -14.77 7.30
C TYR A 479 -16.12 -14.91 7.94
N GLY A 480 -15.94 -15.79 8.94
CA GLY A 480 -14.63 -16.06 9.53
C GLY A 480 -13.60 -16.49 8.49
N GLU A 481 -13.95 -17.49 7.66
CA GLU A 481 -13.12 -17.99 6.55
C GLU A 481 -12.82 -16.93 5.47
N ALA A 482 -13.68 -15.91 5.33
CA ALA A 482 -13.44 -14.76 4.46
C ALA A 482 -12.49 -13.74 5.09
N ILE A 483 -12.66 -13.43 6.39
CA ILE A 483 -11.75 -12.55 7.15
C ILE A 483 -10.35 -13.18 7.28
N ASP A 484 -10.26 -14.50 7.45
CA ASP A 484 -9.00 -15.27 7.38
C ASP A 484 -8.32 -15.10 6.02
N ALA A 485 -9.08 -15.15 4.94
CA ALA A 485 -8.55 -14.94 3.59
C ALA A 485 -8.10 -13.49 3.37
N MET A 486 -8.84 -12.49 3.86
CA MET A 486 -8.49 -11.07 3.77
C MET A 486 -7.17 -10.76 4.49
N ILE A 487 -7.04 -11.20 5.74
CA ILE A 487 -5.82 -11.01 6.54
C ILE A 487 -4.64 -11.74 5.88
N ALA A 488 -4.84 -12.98 5.41
CA ALA A 488 -3.79 -13.75 4.74
C ALA A 488 -3.41 -13.22 3.34
N ALA A 489 -4.27 -12.43 2.70
CA ALA A 489 -4.01 -11.78 1.42
C ALA A 489 -3.17 -10.50 1.56
N GLY A 490 -2.99 -9.97 2.78
CA GLY A 490 -2.33 -8.69 3.02
C GLY A 490 -3.07 -7.53 2.37
N SER A 491 -4.40 -7.46 2.54
CA SER A 491 -5.26 -6.57 1.76
C SER A 491 -4.88 -5.07 1.83
N PRO A 492 -4.93 -4.36 0.69
CA PRO A 492 -4.61 -2.93 0.60
C PRO A 492 -5.33 -2.03 1.60
N GLU A 493 -4.60 -1.06 2.15
CA GLU A 493 -5.16 0.07 2.90
C GLU A 493 -6.23 0.80 2.06
N GLY A 494 -7.31 1.25 2.71
CA GLY A 494 -8.39 2.03 2.10
C GLY A 494 -9.43 1.26 1.27
N VAL A 495 -9.18 0.00 0.87
CA VAL A 495 -10.08 -0.75 -0.04
C VAL A 495 -11.22 -1.47 0.70
N VAL A 496 -12.22 -0.68 1.10
CA VAL A 496 -13.64 -0.99 1.42
C VAL A 496 -14.26 -2.33 0.94
N PRO A 497 -14.07 -3.52 1.55
CA PRO A 497 -14.60 -4.78 1.02
C PRO A 497 -16.13 -4.87 1.13
N ARG A 498 -16.80 -5.33 0.06
CA ARG A 498 -18.28 -5.44 0.04
C ARG A 498 -18.76 -6.57 0.96
N GLY A 499 -19.68 -6.25 1.88
CA GLY A 499 -20.27 -7.22 2.81
C GLY A 499 -19.57 -7.30 4.18
N LEU A 500 -18.48 -6.56 4.40
CA LEU A 500 -17.84 -6.42 5.72
C LEU A 500 -18.76 -5.69 6.71
N ASP A 501 -19.45 -4.64 6.24
CA ASP A 501 -20.52 -3.93 6.95
C ASP A 501 -21.61 -4.89 7.45
N THR A 502 -22.05 -5.81 6.59
CA THR A 502 -23.07 -6.81 6.90
C THR A 502 -22.60 -7.81 7.96
N TYR A 503 -21.30 -8.14 8.01
CA TYR A 503 -20.75 -8.97 9.09
C TYR A 503 -20.67 -8.22 10.42
N LEU A 504 -20.22 -6.97 10.39
CA LEU A 504 -20.13 -6.15 11.60
C LEU A 504 -21.51 -5.87 12.19
N ASP A 505 -22.53 -5.56 11.38
CA ASP A 505 -23.93 -5.43 11.82
C ASP A 505 -24.44 -6.73 12.48
N LEU A 506 -24.09 -7.91 11.94
CA LEU A 506 -24.41 -9.21 12.56
C LEU A 506 -23.70 -9.42 13.91
N LEU A 507 -22.42 -9.02 14.03
CA LEU A 507 -21.67 -9.13 15.29
C LEU A 507 -22.17 -8.15 16.36
N VAL A 508 -22.58 -6.94 15.97
CA VAL A 508 -23.27 -5.99 16.87
C VAL A 508 -24.61 -6.56 17.35
N ALA A 509 -25.34 -7.27 16.50
CA ALA A 509 -26.56 -7.97 16.90
C ALA A 509 -26.28 -9.18 17.83
N ASP A 510 -25.22 -9.96 17.58
CA ASP A 510 -24.79 -11.05 18.46
C ASP A 510 -24.41 -10.55 19.86
N ALA A 511 -23.63 -9.47 19.95
CA ALA A 511 -23.24 -8.87 21.23
C ALA A 511 -24.46 -8.35 22.02
N LYS A 512 -25.37 -7.62 21.36
CA LYS A 512 -26.64 -7.15 21.96
C LYS A 512 -27.56 -8.30 22.42
N ALA A 513 -27.47 -9.46 21.78
CA ALA A 513 -28.22 -10.66 22.15
C ALA A 513 -27.52 -11.51 23.24
N GLY A 514 -26.44 -11.02 23.86
CA GLY A 514 -25.68 -11.75 24.88
C GLY A 514 -24.88 -12.94 24.33
N ARG A 515 -24.73 -13.08 23.01
CA ARG A 515 -23.98 -14.17 22.37
C ARG A 515 -22.48 -13.84 22.35
N GLN A 516 -21.88 -13.86 23.54
CA GLN A 516 -20.56 -13.30 23.84
C GLN A 516 -19.38 -14.10 23.25
N ASP A 517 -19.40 -15.44 23.26
CA ASP A 517 -18.22 -16.29 23.00
C ASP A 517 -17.48 -15.96 21.70
N GLY A 518 -16.32 -15.30 21.84
CA GLY A 518 -15.47 -14.84 20.74
C GLY A 518 -16.11 -13.80 19.80
N THR A 519 -17.26 -13.22 20.12
CA THR A 519 -17.94 -12.22 19.27
C THR A 519 -17.13 -10.94 19.18
N ASP A 520 -16.62 -10.47 20.31
CA ASP A 520 -15.81 -9.25 20.40
C ASP A 520 -14.49 -9.41 19.62
N GLU A 521 -13.80 -10.52 19.81
CA GLU A 521 -12.54 -10.83 19.11
C GLU A 521 -12.78 -10.99 17.59
N ARG A 522 -13.89 -11.61 17.17
CA ARG A 522 -14.30 -11.67 15.75
C ARG A 522 -14.56 -10.28 15.17
N PHE A 523 -15.18 -9.37 15.92
CA PHE A 523 -15.40 -7.98 15.50
C PHE A 523 -14.09 -7.21 15.40
N PHE A 524 -13.26 -7.27 16.45
CA PHE A 524 -11.98 -6.57 16.50
C PHE A 524 -11.01 -7.02 15.41
N ARG A 525 -11.02 -8.31 15.08
CA ARG A 525 -10.27 -8.88 13.97
C ARG A 525 -10.84 -8.50 12.59
N ALA A 526 -12.16 -8.36 12.47
CA ALA A 526 -12.80 -7.92 11.23
C ALA A 526 -12.55 -6.43 10.92
N VAL A 527 -12.57 -5.54 11.91
CA VAL A 527 -12.21 -4.12 11.70
C VAL A 527 -10.70 -3.90 11.46
N GLN A 528 -9.86 -4.92 11.69
CA GLN A 528 -8.45 -4.95 11.32
C GLN A 528 -8.20 -5.64 9.95
N SER A 529 -9.21 -6.22 9.30
CA SER A 529 -9.03 -6.93 8.01
C SER A 529 -9.00 -6.02 6.78
N ILE A 530 -9.00 -4.70 6.98
CA ILE A 530 -8.84 -3.66 5.95
C ILE A 530 -7.39 -3.16 5.83
N GLY A 531 -6.46 -3.89 6.46
CA GLY A 531 -5.06 -3.50 6.58
C GLY A 531 -4.78 -2.65 7.83
N GLU A 532 -3.53 -2.67 8.27
CA GLU A 532 -2.99 -1.61 9.12
C GLU A 532 -2.41 -0.49 8.24
N PRO A 533 -2.50 0.80 8.63
CA PRO A 533 -1.90 1.88 7.87
C PRO A 533 -0.41 1.68 7.63
N ALA A 534 0.07 2.04 6.43
CA ALA A 534 1.49 1.86 6.05
C ALA A 534 2.46 2.43 7.10
N VAL A 535 2.09 3.55 7.75
CA VAL A 535 2.83 4.16 8.87
C VAL A 535 2.90 3.25 10.09
N ALA A 536 1.80 2.64 10.50
CA ALA A 536 1.76 1.74 11.65
C ALA A 536 2.56 0.44 11.40
N ARG A 537 2.54 -0.05 10.15
CA ARG A 537 3.37 -1.19 9.71
C ARG A 537 4.85 -0.85 9.72
N GLN A 538 5.24 0.35 9.26
CA GLN A 538 6.63 0.81 9.30
C GLN A 538 7.12 1.01 10.74
N LEU A 539 6.32 1.71 11.57
CA LEU A 539 6.63 1.97 12.98
C LEU A 539 6.84 0.65 13.75
N SER A 540 5.91 -0.31 13.59
CA SER A 540 5.99 -1.65 14.19
C SER A 540 7.22 -2.47 13.73
N ARG A 541 7.80 -2.18 12.56
CA ARG A 541 9.09 -2.77 12.13
C ARG A 541 10.27 -2.09 12.81
N ILE A 542 10.33 -0.75 12.80
CA ILE A 542 11.46 0.02 13.35
C ILE A 542 11.59 -0.17 14.86
N GLU A 543 10.51 0.03 15.62
CA GLU A 543 10.52 0.00 17.09
C GLU A 543 10.97 -1.35 17.67
N ARG A 544 10.59 -2.46 17.02
CA ARG A 544 11.02 -3.83 17.38
C ARG A 544 12.51 -4.10 17.15
N VAL A 545 13.20 -3.23 16.41
CA VAL A 545 14.63 -3.36 16.10
C VAL A 545 15.44 -2.38 16.94
N VAL A 546 14.97 -1.14 17.10
CA VAL A 546 15.54 -0.11 17.99
C VAL A 546 15.76 -0.66 19.41
N THR A 547 14.76 -1.40 19.92
CA THR A 547 14.79 -2.00 21.26
C THR A 547 15.79 -3.14 21.45
N ALA A 548 16.46 -3.61 20.39
CA ALA A 548 17.29 -4.82 20.42
C ALA A 548 18.70 -4.64 19.83
N ASP A 549 18.90 -3.73 18.87
CA ASP A 549 20.20 -3.39 18.27
C ASP A 549 20.12 -2.03 17.53
N PRO A 550 20.72 -0.95 18.07
CA PRO A 550 20.71 0.38 17.44
C PRO A 550 21.38 0.44 16.05
N ALA A 551 22.37 -0.42 15.78
CA ALA A 551 23.08 -0.44 14.50
C ALA A 551 22.23 -1.13 13.41
N VAL A 552 21.50 -2.19 13.76
CA VAL A 552 20.50 -2.77 12.87
C VAL A 552 19.32 -1.80 12.68
N ALA A 553 18.92 -1.05 13.71
CA ALA A 553 17.85 -0.06 13.59
C ALA A 553 18.21 1.10 12.64
N ALA A 554 19.46 1.57 12.67
CA ALA A 554 19.97 2.55 11.70
C ALA A 554 19.88 2.00 10.26
N LYS A 555 20.27 0.74 10.04
CA LYS A 555 20.16 0.07 8.73
C LYS A 555 18.71 -0.14 8.28
N VAL A 556 17.77 -0.38 9.19
CA VAL A 556 16.34 -0.45 8.86
C VAL A 556 15.78 0.92 8.47
N ARG A 557 16.19 2.02 9.12
CA ARG A 557 15.84 3.38 8.68
C ARG A 557 16.40 3.68 7.28
N GLU A 558 17.70 3.48 7.09
CA GLU A 558 18.38 3.65 5.79
C GLU A 558 17.69 2.87 4.66
N ARG A 559 17.22 1.66 4.92
CA ARG A 559 16.47 0.82 3.97
C ARG A 559 15.15 1.46 3.55
N GLU A 560 14.36 1.94 4.51
CA GLU A 560 13.08 2.58 4.23
C GLU A 560 13.26 3.93 3.52
N ASP A 561 14.33 4.66 3.83
CA ASP A 561 14.66 5.93 3.18
C ASP A 561 15.09 5.74 1.72
N LEU A 562 15.92 4.73 1.43
CA LEU A 562 16.24 4.32 0.05
C LEU A 562 15.00 3.85 -0.70
N THR A 563 14.12 3.07 -0.05
CA THR A 563 12.85 2.60 -0.61
C THR A 563 11.94 3.77 -1.03
N ARG A 564 11.87 4.82 -0.20
CA ARG A 564 11.19 6.08 -0.54
C ARG A 564 11.93 6.83 -1.65
N GLU A 565 13.24 7.00 -1.56
CA GLU A 565 14.08 7.74 -2.52
C GLU A 565 13.92 7.20 -3.94
N ILE A 566 14.03 5.89 -4.13
CA ILE A 566 13.81 5.23 -5.43
C ILE A 566 12.38 5.49 -5.93
N THR A 567 11.39 5.48 -5.04
CA THR A 567 9.99 5.78 -5.38
C THR A 567 9.79 7.23 -5.83
N ARG A 568 10.42 8.21 -5.15
CA ARG A 568 10.42 9.61 -5.61
C ARG A 568 11.12 9.75 -6.97
N LEU A 569 12.28 9.10 -7.14
CA LEU A 569 13.06 9.15 -8.38
C LEU A 569 12.31 8.55 -9.57
N ARG A 570 11.56 7.45 -9.40
CA ARG A 570 10.66 6.91 -10.44
C ARG A 570 9.68 7.98 -10.95
N TYR A 571 9.05 8.74 -10.06
CA TYR A 571 8.12 9.81 -10.44
C TYR A 571 8.84 11.00 -11.08
N ARG A 572 9.98 11.46 -10.53
CA ARG A 572 10.83 12.49 -11.17
C ARG A 572 11.21 12.11 -12.61
N ILE A 573 11.60 10.86 -12.86
CA ILE A 573 11.96 10.35 -14.21
C ILE A 573 10.74 10.22 -15.13
N SER A 574 9.54 10.00 -14.57
CA SER A 574 8.30 9.95 -15.35
C SER A 574 7.73 11.34 -15.67
N ASP A 575 8.06 12.36 -14.88
CA ASP A 575 7.62 13.75 -15.03
C ASP A 575 8.66 14.64 -15.74
N ALA A 576 9.93 14.22 -15.79
CA ALA A 576 11.00 14.94 -16.49
C ALA A 576 10.67 15.13 -17.99
N PRO A 577 10.75 16.36 -18.53
CA PRO A 577 10.49 16.60 -19.95
C PRO A 577 11.40 15.76 -20.85
N ALA A 578 10.83 15.07 -21.84
CA ALA A 578 11.58 14.20 -22.75
C ALA A 578 12.64 14.94 -23.60
N ALA A 579 12.59 16.28 -23.65
CA ALA A 579 13.60 17.13 -24.29
C ALA A 579 14.87 17.31 -23.43
N ASP A 580 14.81 17.12 -22.10
CA ASP A 580 15.96 17.22 -21.20
C ASP A 580 16.54 15.83 -20.89
N ALA A 581 17.28 15.32 -21.87
CA ALA A 581 17.98 14.04 -21.74
C ALA A 581 19.09 14.07 -20.68
N ALA A 582 19.62 15.26 -20.33
CA ALA A 582 20.71 15.40 -19.37
C ALA A 582 20.21 15.26 -17.93
N ALA A 583 19.18 16.03 -17.54
CA ALA A 583 18.54 15.91 -16.24
C ALA A 583 17.95 14.51 -16.04
N ARG A 584 17.38 13.91 -17.10
CA ARG A 584 16.88 12.53 -17.05
C ARG A 584 18.00 11.51 -16.79
N ALA A 585 19.14 11.60 -17.48
CA ALA A 585 20.26 10.69 -17.29
C ALA A 585 20.88 10.79 -15.89
N GLU A 586 20.86 11.98 -15.28
CA GLU A 586 21.28 12.20 -13.90
C GLU A 586 20.31 11.53 -12.91
N LEU A 587 19.00 11.77 -13.03
CA LEU A 587 17.98 11.11 -12.20
C LEU A 587 18.03 9.56 -12.32
N GLU A 588 18.26 9.04 -13.53
CA GLU A 588 18.45 7.59 -13.74
C GLU A 588 19.76 7.05 -13.14
N THR A 589 20.76 7.91 -12.88
CA THR A 589 22.02 7.57 -12.19
C THR A 589 21.86 7.60 -10.67
N GLN A 590 21.15 8.60 -10.13
CA GLN A 590 20.71 8.64 -8.74
C GLN A 590 19.89 7.38 -8.40
N ARG A 591 18.89 7.04 -9.23
CA ARG A 591 18.05 5.85 -9.04
C ARG A 591 18.87 4.56 -8.98
N ARG A 592 19.81 4.35 -9.92
CA ARG A 592 20.68 3.15 -9.91
C ARG A 592 21.51 3.06 -8.63
N THR A 593 22.09 4.17 -8.19
CA THR A 593 22.90 4.26 -6.97
C THR A 593 22.10 3.88 -5.73
N ALA A 594 20.87 4.39 -5.61
CA ALA A 594 19.96 4.05 -4.51
C ALA A 594 19.50 2.58 -4.56
N GLU A 595 19.16 2.04 -5.74
CA GLU A 595 18.79 0.63 -5.92
C GLU A 595 19.92 -0.34 -5.57
N GLU A 596 21.16 -0.04 -5.98
CA GLU A 596 22.35 -0.85 -5.62
C GLU A 596 22.67 -0.80 -4.13
N ARG A 597 22.43 0.35 -3.47
CA ARG A 597 22.60 0.50 -2.03
C ARG A 597 21.52 -0.28 -1.26
N LEU A 598 20.26 -0.20 -1.70
CA LEU A 598 19.15 -0.97 -1.12
C LEU A 598 19.39 -2.48 -1.25
N ALA A 599 19.78 -2.98 -2.44
CA ALA A 599 20.00 -4.41 -2.66
C ALA A 599 21.17 -5.00 -1.84
N ARG A 600 22.20 -4.20 -1.58
CA ARG A 600 23.29 -4.53 -0.64
C ARG A 600 22.78 -4.57 0.80
N LEU A 601 22.03 -3.54 1.21
CA LEU A 601 21.51 -3.38 2.57
C LEU A 601 20.50 -4.48 2.94
N ASP A 602 19.60 -4.85 2.03
CA ASP A 602 18.71 -6.02 2.16
C ASP A 602 19.52 -7.32 2.38
N GLY A 603 20.65 -7.47 1.69
CA GLY A 603 21.57 -8.59 1.85
C GLY A 603 22.29 -8.63 3.21
N GLU A 604 22.57 -7.47 3.81
CA GLU A 604 23.16 -7.36 5.15
C GLU A 604 22.12 -7.59 6.26
N LEU A 605 20.93 -6.97 6.11
CA LEU A 605 19.79 -7.15 7.01
C LEU A 605 19.31 -8.61 7.01
N GLY A 606 19.36 -9.29 5.86
CA GLY A 606 18.89 -10.67 5.70
C GLY A 606 19.62 -11.74 6.52
N GLY A 607 20.76 -11.41 7.15
CA GLY A 607 21.39 -12.29 8.14
C GLY A 607 20.69 -12.30 9.51
N ASN A 608 19.81 -11.33 9.80
CA ASN A 608 19.21 -11.15 11.11
C ASN A 608 17.80 -11.78 11.22
N ALA A 609 17.74 -12.97 11.82
CA ALA A 609 16.51 -13.72 12.03
C ALA A 609 15.41 -12.99 12.85
N ARG A 610 15.72 -11.88 13.54
CA ARG A 610 14.72 -11.05 14.24
C ARG A 610 13.84 -10.26 13.27
N LEU A 611 14.40 -9.78 12.15
CA LEU A 611 13.67 -9.01 11.13
C LEU A 611 12.62 -9.87 10.43
N GLY A 612 12.98 -11.11 10.09
CA GLY A 612 12.08 -12.12 9.51
C GLY A 612 11.00 -12.67 10.46
N SER A 613 10.70 -11.98 11.56
CA SER A 613 9.72 -12.40 12.59
C SER A 613 8.72 -11.31 12.99
N VAL A 614 8.58 -10.25 12.19
CA VAL A 614 7.50 -9.27 12.36
C VAL A 614 6.15 -9.93 12.02
N GLU A 615 5.45 -10.39 13.06
CA GLU A 615 4.10 -10.91 12.94
C GLU A 615 3.12 -9.81 12.47
N GLU A 616 2.86 -9.75 11.16
CA GLU A 616 1.79 -8.98 10.50
C GLU A 616 0.39 -9.56 10.81
N ARG A 617 0.18 -10.08 12.02
CA ARG A 617 -1.13 -10.53 12.51
C ARG A 617 -1.84 -9.37 13.23
N PRO A 618 -3.18 -9.28 13.13
CA PRO A 618 -3.97 -8.38 13.95
C PRO A 618 -3.68 -8.51 15.45
N ALA A 619 -3.82 -7.38 16.16
CA ALA A 619 -3.81 -7.37 17.62
C ALA A 619 -5.07 -8.07 18.17
N THR A 620 -4.91 -8.82 19.25
CA THR A 620 -6.03 -9.41 19.99
C THR A 620 -6.54 -8.46 21.08
N ILE A 621 -7.81 -8.61 21.50
CA ILE A 621 -8.35 -7.84 22.64
C ILE A 621 -7.57 -8.14 23.92
N ALA A 622 -7.05 -9.37 24.06
CA ALA A 622 -6.21 -9.77 25.20
C ALA A 622 -4.89 -8.99 25.25
N GLU A 623 -4.18 -8.82 24.13
CA GLU A 623 -2.97 -8.00 24.05
C GLU A 623 -3.28 -6.54 24.39
N ILE A 624 -4.34 -5.95 23.81
CA ILE A 624 -4.75 -4.56 24.09
C ILE A 624 -5.04 -4.38 25.58
N ARG A 625 -5.84 -5.28 26.17
CA ARG A 625 -6.20 -5.21 27.60
C ARG A 625 -5.00 -5.35 28.53
N ALA A 626 -3.98 -6.14 28.14
CA ALA A 626 -2.73 -6.26 28.90
C ALA A 626 -1.82 -5.03 28.79
N ALA A 627 -1.96 -4.23 27.74
CA ALA A 627 -1.21 -2.99 27.49
C ALA A 627 -1.85 -1.72 28.08
N LEU A 628 -3.08 -1.81 28.58
CA LEU A 628 -3.80 -0.71 29.24
C LEU A 628 -3.37 -0.55 30.71
N ARG A 629 -3.07 0.69 31.12
CA ARG A 629 -2.80 1.07 32.52
C ARG A 629 -4.12 1.24 33.31
N PRO A 630 -4.10 1.20 34.65
CA PRO A 630 -5.31 1.38 35.46
C PRO A 630 -6.03 2.71 35.20
N GLY A 631 -7.24 2.64 34.65
CA GLY A 631 -8.06 3.81 34.29
C GLY A 631 -7.94 4.25 32.83
N GLU A 632 -7.12 3.60 32.01
CA GLU A 632 -7.11 3.77 30.55
C GLU A 632 -8.24 2.99 29.87
N LEU A 633 -8.65 3.48 28.70
CA LEU A 633 -9.56 2.82 27.77
C LEU A 633 -9.05 3.00 26.33
N PHE A 634 -9.03 1.93 25.56
CA PHE A 634 -8.72 1.96 24.12
C PHE A 634 -10.03 2.06 23.32
N TRP A 635 -10.16 3.08 22.48
CA TRP A 635 -11.37 3.36 21.70
C TRP A 635 -11.04 3.44 20.22
N LYS A 636 -11.42 2.41 19.46
CA LYS A 636 -11.32 2.44 17.98
C LYS A 636 -12.66 2.84 17.36
N VAL A 637 -12.59 3.74 16.40
CA VAL A 637 -13.67 4.07 15.46
C VAL A 637 -13.27 3.55 14.07
N SER A 638 -14.23 3.17 13.23
CA SER A 638 -13.97 2.63 11.88
C SER A 638 -15.10 2.96 10.91
N GLU A 639 -14.83 3.77 9.89
CA GLU A 639 -15.79 4.02 8.80
C GLU A 639 -15.74 2.86 7.78
N ILE A 640 -16.82 2.06 7.70
CA ILE A 640 -16.87 0.86 6.87
C ILE A 640 -18.14 0.87 6.02
N GLY A 641 -17.95 1.06 4.71
CA GLY A 641 -18.97 0.97 3.66
C GLY A 641 -20.01 2.10 3.65
N ARG A 642 -20.86 2.14 4.66
CA ARG A 642 -21.91 3.16 4.92
C ARG A 642 -22.16 3.43 6.41
N GLY A 643 -21.64 2.59 7.30
CA GLY A 643 -21.74 2.73 8.75
C GLY A 643 -20.44 3.23 9.35
N VAL A 644 -20.52 3.85 10.52
CA VAL A 644 -19.38 4.01 11.43
C VAL A 644 -19.55 2.99 12.54
N TYR A 645 -18.49 2.24 12.80
CA TYR A 645 -18.41 1.20 13.81
C TYR A 645 -17.47 1.64 14.92
N GLY A 646 -17.70 1.16 16.14
CA GLY A 646 -16.90 1.49 17.30
C GLY A 646 -16.66 0.28 18.20
N ILE A 647 -15.50 0.26 18.84
CA ILE A 647 -15.18 -0.69 19.91
C ILE A 647 -14.36 0.01 20.99
N ALA A 648 -14.88 -0.06 22.22
CA ALA A 648 -14.18 0.33 23.43
C ALA A 648 -13.66 -0.93 24.13
N VAL A 649 -12.39 -0.94 24.52
CA VAL A 649 -11.76 -2.00 25.31
C VAL A 649 -11.24 -1.38 26.61
N SER A 650 -11.67 -1.94 27.73
CA SER A 650 -11.23 -1.54 29.07
C SER A 650 -10.76 -2.75 29.88
N ALA A 651 -10.13 -2.52 31.03
CA ALA A 651 -9.78 -3.59 31.97
C ALA A 651 -11.02 -4.33 32.53
N ARG A 652 -12.23 -3.76 32.40
CA ARG A 652 -13.49 -4.32 32.92
C ARG A 652 -14.31 -5.08 31.89
N GLY A 653 -14.10 -4.83 30.59
CA GLY A 653 -14.90 -5.45 29.53
C GLY A 653 -14.56 -4.90 28.15
N THR A 654 -15.47 -5.15 27.20
CA THR A 654 -15.42 -4.63 25.84
C THR A 654 -16.85 -4.24 25.43
N THR A 655 -16.99 -3.09 24.78
CA THR A 655 -18.28 -2.62 24.23
C THR A 655 -18.10 -2.32 22.75
N LEU A 656 -18.69 -3.16 21.89
CA LEU A 656 -18.71 -3.00 20.44
C LEU A 656 -20.08 -2.54 19.94
N TYR A 657 -20.10 -1.71 18.90
CA TYR A 657 -21.31 -1.08 18.40
C TYR A 657 -21.16 -0.52 16.99
N ARG A 658 -22.29 -0.02 16.48
CA ARG A 658 -22.45 0.72 15.23
C ARG A 658 -23.16 2.02 15.59
N ALA A 659 -22.71 3.14 15.01
CA ALA A 659 -23.41 4.41 15.12
C ALA A 659 -24.80 4.33 14.46
N GLU A 660 -25.74 5.14 14.94
CA GLU A 660 -27.11 5.16 14.42
C GLU A 660 -27.15 5.93 13.09
N ALA A 661 -26.53 7.11 13.06
CA ALA A 661 -26.36 7.92 11.88
C ALA A 661 -25.43 7.25 10.83
N PRO A 662 -25.71 7.41 9.52
CA PRO A 662 -24.85 6.91 8.46
C PRO A 662 -23.55 7.72 8.38
N ALA A 663 -22.48 7.08 7.90
CA ALA A 663 -21.14 7.67 7.82
C ALA A 663 -21.11 9.05 7.14
N ALA A 664 -21.80 9.19 6.00
CA ALA A 664 -21.88 10.45 5.26
C ALA A 664 -22.50 11.61 6.07
N ALA A 665 -23.42 11.33 7.02
CA ALA A 665 -23.98 12.35 7.90
C ALA A 665 -23.00 12.73 9.01
N LEU A 666 -22.28 11.76 9.57
CA LEU A 666 -21.25 12.00 10.58
C LEU A 666 -20.04 12.76 10.01
N ALA A 667 -19.65 12.47 8.77
CA ALA A 667 -18.62 13.22 8.04
C ALA A 667 -19.06 14.67 7.77
N GLN A 668 -20.35 14.92 7.46
CA GLN A 668 -20.90 16.28 7.35
C GLN A 668 -20.95 17.02 8.68
N MET A 669 -21.31 16.33 9.78
CA MET A 669 -21.26 16.89 11.13
C MET A 669 -19.82 17.26 11.53
N ALA A 670 -18.85 16.39 11.25
CA ALA A 670 -17.43 16.65 11.49
C ALA A 670 -16.91 17.85 10.66
N ALA A 671 -17.25 17.91 9.37
CA ALA A 671 -16.87 19.03 8.51
C ALA A 671 -17.48 20.37 8.98
N ARG A 672 -18.75 20.37 9.38
CA ARG A 672 -19.41 21.54 9.97
C ARG A 672 -18.76 21.95 11.30
N LEU A 673 -18.46 20.98 12.16
CA LEU A 673 -17.85 21.24 13.46
C LEU A 673 -16.44 21.82 13.33
N ARG A 674 -15.60 21.24 12.46
CA ARG A 674 -14.29 21.81 12.09
C ARG A 674 -14.44 23.24 11.55
N GLY A 675 -15.38 23.45 10.63
CA GLY A 675 -15.70 24.79 10.12
C GLY A 675 -16.14 25.79 11.19
N SER A 676 -16.60 25.35 12.36
CA SER A 676 -16.91 26.21 13.52
C SER A 676 -15.73 26.46 14.48
N ILE A 677 -14.56 25.87 14.20
CA ILE A 677 -13.31 26.11 14.93
C ILE A 677 -12.45 27.11 14.16
N ASP A 678 -12.08 26.80 12.92
CA ASP A 678 -11.09 27.56 12.13
C ASP A 678 -11.59 28.10 10.77
N GLY A 679 -12.83 27.78 10.38
CA GLY A 679 -13.33 27.94 9.00
C GLY A 679 -13.39 29.35 8.40
N GLN A 680 -13.13 30.42 9.18
CA GLN A 680 -12.96 31.80 8.68
C GLN A 680 -11.70 32.49 9.21
N ILE A 681 -10.78 31.76 9.86
CA ILE A 681 -9.56 32.34 10.45
C ILE A 681 -8.63 32.90 9.37
N ALA A 682 -8.64 32.32 8.16
CA ALA A 682 -7.96 32.87 6.99
C ALA A 682 -8.53 34.23 6.52
N GLU A 683 -9.77 34.57 6.89
CA GLU A 683 -10.36 35.92 6.70
C GLU A 683 -10.10 36.85 7.90
N GLY A 684 -9.31 36.42 8.89
CA GLY A 684 -9.09 37.12 10.15
C GLY A 684 -10.26 37.04 11.13
N LYS A 685 -11.23 36.14 10.92
CA LYS A 685 -12.49 36.07 11.69
C LYS A 685 -12.60 34.76 12.46
N MET A 686 -12.81 34.86 13.77
CA MET A 686 -13.26 33.72 14.58
C MET A 686 -14.77 33.51 14.37
N VAL A 687 -15.20 32.25 14.39
CA VAL A 687 -16.60 31.81 14.28
C VAL A 687 -17.04 31.13 15.57
N GLN A 688 -18.34 31.17 15.89
CA GLN A 688 -18.85 30.55 17.11
C GLN A 688 -18.85 29.02 16.99
N PHE A 689 -18.12 28.35 17.89
CA PHE A 689 -18.07 26.89 17.98
C PHE A 689 -19.46 26.28 18.20
N ASP A 690 -19.78 25.23 17.44
CA ASP A 690 -21.10 24.59 17.35
C ASP A 690 -21.29 23.51 18.43
N VAL A 691 -21.51 23.97 19.68
CA VAL A 691 -21.76 23.11 20.85
C VAL A 691 -22.86 22.06 20.61
N PRO A 692 -24.01 22.38 19.96
CA PRO A 692 -25.02 21.37 19.60
C PRO A 692 -24.50 20.26 18.68
N VAL A 693 -23.74 20.59 17.63
CA VAL A 693 -23.15 19.56 16.75
C VAL A 693 -22.04 18.80 17.46
N ALA A 694 -21.23 19.43 18.30
CA ALA A 694 -20.22 18.77 19.11
C ALA A 694 -20.82 17.71 20.06
N ALA A 695 -21.95 18.03 20.69
CA ALA A 695 -22.66 17.12 21.59
C ALA A 695 -23.38 15.98 20.83
N LEU A 696 -23.99 16.27 19.68
CA LEU A 696 -24.61 15.26 18.83
C LEU A 696 -23.58 14.29 18.23
N LEU A 697 -22.43 14.81 17.77
CA LEU A 697 -21.34 14.01 17.24
C LEU A 697 -20.71 13.13 18.33
N PHE A 698 -20.58 13.63 19.56
CA PHE A 698 -20.18 12.80 20.70
C PHE A 698 -21.17 11.66 20.97
N ASP A 699 -22.46 11.97 21.13
CA ASP A 699 -23.50 10.95 21.38
C ASP A 699 -23.49 9.84 20.31
N GLN A 700 -23.36 10.22 19.03
CA GLN A 700 -23.36 9.27 17.91
C GLN A 700 -22.06 8.46 17.77
N LEU A 701 -20.90 9.08 18.01
CA LEU A 701 -19.61 8.37 17.93
C LEU A 701 -19.35 7.50 19.16
N ALA A 702 -19.71 7.96 20.37
CA ALA A 702 -19.52 7.22 21.61
C ALA A 702 -20.55 6.08 21.77
N GLY A 703 -21.78 6.28 21.32
CA GLY A 703 -22.84 5.26 21.33
C GLY A 703 -23.01 4.60 22.71
N PRO A 704 -23.22 3.27 22.77
CA PRO A 704 -23.29 2.52 24.03
C PRO A 704 -22.05 2.65 24.93
N ALA A 705 -20.87 2.88 24.37
CA ALA A 705 -19.62 3.02 25.14
C ALA A 705 -19.50 4.36 25.89
N LYS A 706 -20.43 5.31 25.71
CA LYS A 706 -20.42 6.63 26.35
C LYS A 706 -20.19 6.58 27.88
N ALA A 707 -20.78 5.61 28.58
CA ALA A 707 -20.61 5.49 30.03
C ALA A 707 -19.20 5.02 30.45
N GLU A 708 -18.53 4.21 29.62
CA GLU A 708 -17.13 3.81 29.86
C GLU A 708 -16.17 4.94 29.49
N LEU A 709 -16.40 5.61 28.34
CA LEU A 709 -15.62 6.74 27.86
C LEU A 709 -15.58 7.91 28.87
N LEU A 710 -16.70 8.20 29.53
CA LEU A 710 -16.80 9.24 30.56
C LEU A 710 -16.32 8.78 31.96
N ALA A 711 -15.96 7.51 32.12
CA ALA A 711 -15.41 6.95 33.37
C ALA A 711 -13.92 6.59 33.26
N ALA A 712 -13.32 6.73 32.08
CA ALA A 712 -11.89 6.62 31.87
C ALA A 712 -11.16 7.89 32.36
N ARG A 713 -9.93 7.74 32.83
CA ARG A 713 -9.02 8.87 33.11
C ARG A 713 -8.14 9.22 31.92
N ALA A 714 -7.96 8.25 31.03
CA ALA A 714 -7.11 8.37 29.86
C ALA A 714 -7.71 7.58 28.69
N LEU A 715 -7.70 8.20 27.51
CA LEU A 715 -8.26 7.65 26.28
C LEU A 715 -7.14 7.44 25.25
N VAL A 716 -7.04 6.23 24.73
CA VAL A 716 -6.23 5.90 23.56
C VAL A 716 -7.19 5.76 22.38
N VAL A 717 -7.23 6.76 21.51
CA VAL A 717 -8.16 6.83 20.38
C VAL A 717 -7.47 6.31 19.12
N ASP A 718 -8.08 5.33 18.47
CA ASP A 718 -7.71 4.86 17.13
C ASP A 718 -8.79 5.39 16.14
N PRO A 719 -8.52 6.51 15.44
CA PRO A 719 -9.53 7.30 14.73
C PRO A 719 -9.80 6.75 13.32
N SER A 720 -11.00 7.06 12.82
CA SER A 720 -11.38 6.84 11.42
C SER A 720 -12.53 7.78 11.04
N GLY A 721 -12.61 8.12 9.76
CA GLY A 721 -13.63 8.99 9.16
C GLY A 721 -13.78 10.32 9.91
N PRO A 722 -14.89 10.56 10.64
CA PRO A 722 -15.11 11.80 11.41
C PRO A 722 -13.96 12.25 12.32
N LEU A 723 -13.20 11.31 12.92
CA LEU A 723 -12.11 11.61 13.87
C LEU A 723 -10.73 11.80 13.21
N GLU A 724 -10.60 11.63 11.90
CA GLU A 724 -9.35 11.92 11.17
C GLU A 724 -9.10 13.42 11.00
N ARG A 725 -10.16 14.24 11.14
CA ARG A 725 -10.18 15.68 10.85
C ARG A 725 -10.44 16.54 12.08
N LEU A 726 -10.72 15.89 13.21
CA LEU A 726 -11.10 16.48 14.49
C LEU A 726 -10.50 15.66 15.64
N PRO A 727 -9.76 16.29 16.57
CA PRO A 727 -9.34 15.60 17.79
C PRO A 727 -10.57 15.28 18.63
N ALA A 728 -10.62 14.10 19.24
CA ALA A 728 -11.74 13.69 20.10
C ALA A 728 -11.99 14.68 21.27
N GLY A 729 -10.97 15.46 21.67
CA GLY A 729 -11.05 16.42 22.77
C GLY A 729 -12.09 17.53 22.63
N VAL A 730 -12.41 17.98 21.40
CA VAL A 730 -13.42 19.04 21.17
C VAL A 730 -14.86 18.53 21.21
N LEU A 731 -15.07 17.21 21.31
CA LEU A 731 -16.40 16.63 21.47
C LEU A 731 -17.00 17.04 22.83
N VAL A 732 -18.27 17.45 22.82
CA VAL A 732 -18.97 17.92 24.03
C VAL A 732 -19.75 16.77 24.64
N THR A 733 -19.52 16.52 25.93
CA THR A 733 -19.88 15.24 26.55
C THR A 733 -21.32 15.15 27.09
N ASP A 734 -22.02 16.29 27.22
CA ASP A 734 -23.39 16.36 27.71
C ASP A 734 -24.25 17.40 26.97
N LYS A 735 -25.57 17.33 27.21
CA LYS A 735 -26.57 18.25 26.62
C LYS A 735 -26.84 19.47 27.50
N ALA A 736 -26.38 19.48 28.76
CA ALA A 736 -26.51 20.62 29.66
C ALA A 736 -25.65 21.81 29.16
N SER A 737 -24.48 21.49 28.58
CA SER A 737 -23.59 22.43 27.91
C SER A 737 -24.28 23.26 26.82
N ILE A 738 -25.30 22.73 26.14
CA ILE A 738 -26.08 23.46 25.14
C ILE A 738 -26.92 24.56 25.82
N ALA A 739 -27.72 24.18 26.82
CA ALA A 739 -28.58 25.11 27.55
C ALA A 739 -27.78 26.17 28.33
N TRP A 740 -26.64 25.78 28.91
CA TRP A 740 -25.68 26.71 29.52
C TRP A 740 -25.16 27.73 28.49
N ARG A 741 -24.75 27.24 27.30
CA ARG A 741 -24.21 28.10 26.25
C ARG A 741 -25.26 29.05 25.68
N ASP A 742 -26.49 28.59 25.44
CA ASP A 742 -27.58 29.43 24.93
C ASP A 742 -27.96 30.55 25.91
N ALA A 743 -27.97 30.29 27.22
CA ALA A 743 -28.13 31.32 28.23
C ALA A 743 -26.97 32.32 28.19
N ARG A 744 -25.73 31.83 28.17
CA ARG A 744 -24.51 32.65 28.25
C ARG A 744 -24.23 33.48 26.99
N ARG A 745 -24.74 33.07 25.83
CA ARG A 745 -24.52 33.70 24.51
C ARG A 745 -24.91 35.17 24.44
N ARG A 746 -25.79 35.65 25.34
CA ARG A 746 -26.19 37.06 25.46
C ARG A 746 -25.17 37.92 26.22
N ASP A 747 -24.59 37.39 27.30
CA ASP A 747 -23.62 38.12 28.13
C ASP A 747 -22.23 38.11 27.48
N ASN A 748 -21.79 36.93 27.03
CA ASN A 748 -20.52 36.75 26.35
C ASN A 748 -20.69 35.76 25.19
N ALA A 749 -20.68 36.33 23.98
CA ALA A 749 -20.77 35.59 22.73
C ALA A 749 -19.57 34.65 22.47
N TRP A 750 -18.55 34.64 23.34
CA TRP A 750 -17.33 33.84 23.20
C TRP A 750 -16.99 33.00 24.45
N ASP A 751 -17.83 32.99 25.49
CA ASP A 751 -17.62 32.18 26.70
C ASP A 751 -18.11 30.73 26.51
N TYR A 752 -17.18 29.78 26.57
CA TYR A 752 -17.37 28.33 26.55
C TYR A 752 -16.86 27.67 27.85
N SER A 753 -16.52 28.44 28.90
CA SER A 753 -15.85 27.90 30.10
C SER A 753 -16.66 26.90 30.91
N GLY A 754 -18.00 26.91 30.78
CA GLY A 754 -18.92 25.90 31.33
C GLY A 754 -19.33 24.80 30.35
N VAL A 755 -18.66 24.64 29.20
CA VAL A 755 -18.93 23.58 28.23
C VAL A 755 -18.09 22.34 28.56
N SER A 756 -18.76 21.20 28.71
CA SER A 756 -18.14 19.91 29.07
C SER A 756 -17.39 19.24 27.92
N PHE A 757 -16.29 19.83 27.46
CA PHE A 757 -15.37 19.22 26.48
C PHE A 757 -14.77 17.91 27.01
N LEU A 758 -14.50 16.96 26.11
CA LEU A 758 -13.87 15.67 26.46
C LEU A 758 -12.42 15.86 26.94
N ALA A 759 -11.69 16.81 26.34
CA ALA A 759 -10.32 17.19 26.74
C ALA A 759 -10.20 17.66 28.20
N ALA A 760 -11.28 18.17 28.80
CA ALA A 760 -11.29 18.62 30.19
C ALA A 760 -11.63 17.50 31.20
N LYS A 761 -11.82 16.25 30.74
CA LYS A 761 -12.31 15.12 31.56
C LYS A 761 -11.38 13.91 31.60
N ALA A 762 -10.51 13.76 30.60
CA ALA A 762 -9.51 12.70 30.52
C ALA A 762 -8.38 13.11 29.58
N SER A 763 -7.14 12.70 29.86
CA SER A 763 -6.03 12.82 28.92
C SER A 763 -6.30 12.02 27.65
N ILE A 764 -6.05 12.60 26.48
CA ILE A 764 -6.31 11.96 25.17
C ILE A 764 -5.00 11.74 24.43
N SER A 765 -4.86 10.55 23.85
CA SER A 765 -3.75 10.15 22.98
C SER A 765 -4.29 9.46 21.73
N THR A 766 -3.57 9.56 20.61
CA THR A 766 -3.99 9.01 19.33
C THR A 766 -3.06 7.89 18.88
N ALA A 767 -3.61 6.71 18.60
CA ALA A 767 -2.89 5.57 18.02
C ALA A 767 -3.16 5.47 16.51
N VAL A 768 -2.16 5.03 15.74
CA VAL A 768 -2.25 4.90 14.26
C VAL A 768 -2.84 3.54 13.84
N SER A 769 -2.76 2.55 14.73
CA SER A 769 -3.39 1.22 14.64
C SER A 769 -3.38 0.54 16.01
N PRO A 770 -4.14 -0.54 16.22
CA PRO A 770 -4.08 -1.32 17.45
C PRO A 770 -2.70 -1.92 17.72
N ARG A 771 -1.95 -2.28 16.67
CA ARG A 771 -0.59 -2.84 16.80
C ARG A 771 0.43 -1.77 17.11
N SER A 772 0.35 -0.59 16.50
CA SER A 772 1.22 0.54 16.84
C SER A 772 1.09 0.93 18.32
N PHE A 773 -0.13 0.91 18.88
CA PHE A 773 -0.33 1.10 20.32
C PHE A 773 0.44 0.06 21.16
N LEU A 774 0.38 -1.22 20.79
CA LEU A 774 1.09 -2.29 21.50
C LEU A 774 2.62 -2.14 21.43
N VAL A 775 3.17 -1.71 20.28
CA VAL A 775 4.63 -1.58 20.13
C VAL A 775 5.14 -0.28 20.79
N ALA A 776 4.47 0.85 20.57
CA ALA A 776 4.78 2.12 21.24
C ALA A 776 4.65 2.02 22.79
N ARG A 777 3.69 1.23 23.30
CA ARG A 777 3.56 0.96 24.75
C ARG A 777 4.69 0.08 25.30
N ALA A 778 5.36 -0.71 24.45
CA ALA A 778 6.49 -1.56 24.81
C ALA A 778 7.86 -0.88 24.65
N LEU A 779 7.92 0.34 24.12
CA LEU A 779 9.17 1.09 24.03
C LEU A 779 9.74 1.47 25.41
N PRO A 780 11.06 1.41 25.61
CA PRO A 780 11.72 2.07 26.73
C PRO A 780 11.62 3.60 26.56
N ALA A 781 11.82 4.34 27.64
CA ALA A 781 12.00 5.79 27.59
C ALA A 781 13.27 6.17 26.82
N SER A 782 13.47 7.47 26.58
CA SER A 782 14.72 8.04 26.11
C SER A 782 15.90 7.68 27.01
N THR A 783 17.08 7.61 26.41
CA THR A 783 18.39 7.56 27.07
C THR A 783 19.23 8.83 26.82
N ALA A 784 18.65 9.82 26.15
CA ALA A 784 19.28 11.07 25.77
C ALA A 784 19.74 11.89 27.00
N PRO A 785 20.98 12.40 27.03
CA PRO A 785 21.52 13.08 28.21
C PRO A 785 21.09 14.55 28.35
N LYS A 786 20.39 15.14 27.38
CA LYS A 786 19.94 16.54 27.41
C LYS A 786 18.40 16.60 27.41
N PRO A 787 17.76 17.42 28.26
CA PRO A 787 16.29 17.40 28.40
C PRO A 787 15.53 18.12 27.27
N PHE A 788 16.14 19.08 26.56
CA PHE A 788 15.41 19.97 25.64
C PHE A 788 16.30 20.61 24.56
N ILE A 789 15.74 20.82 23.36
CA ILE A 789 16.21 21.78 22.35
C ILE A 789 15.00 22.47 21.69
N GLY A 790 15.10 23.79 21.50
CA GLY A 790 14.08 24.60 20.82
C GLY A 790 14.51 25.08 19.44
N PHE A 791 13.56 25.17 18.52
CA PHE A 791 13.70 25.73 17.17
C PHE A 791 12.60 26.77 16.94
N ALA A 792 12.94 28.00 16.55
CA ALA A 792 11.97 29.09 16.44
C ALA A 792 12.38 30.22 15.47
N GLU A 793 11.48 31.17 15.23
CA GLU A 793 11.75 32.48 14.60
C GLU A 793 12.45 32.40 13.23
N HIS A 794 11.72 31.94 12.21
CA HIS A 794 12.25 31.91 10.84
C HIS A 794 12.51 33.32 10.29
N VAL A 795 13.54 33.46 9.46
CA VAL A 795 13.97 34.73 8.85
C VAL A 795 13.83 34.65 7.34
N VAL A 796 13.15 35.64 6.77
CA VAL A 796 12.91 35.74 5.33
C VAL A 796 13.87 36.78 4.72
N PRO A 797 14.63 36.44 3.66
CA PRO A 797 15.53 37.37 3.00
C PRO A 797 14.83 38.64 2.49
N ALA A 798 15.50 39.79 2.68
CA ALA A 798 15.03 41.08 2.19
C ALA A 798 14.81 41.08 0.65
N ARG A 799 13.80 41.84 0.21
CA ARG A 799 13.52 42.05 -1.22
C ARG A 799 14.74 42.69 -1.90
N GLY A 800 15.36 41.98 -2.84
CA GLY A 800 16.57 42.40 -3.54
C GLY A 800 17.89 41.82 -3.00
N ALA A 801 17.86 40.95 -1.98
CA ALA A 801 19.06 40.25 -1.51
C ALA A 801 19.67 39.35 -2.61
N GLN A 802 21.00 39.21 -2.61
CA GLN A 802 21.78 38.56 -3.69
C GLN A 802 21.63 37.03 -3.82
N LEU A 803 20.70 36.40 -3.08
CA LEU A 803 20.17 35.07 -3.42
C LEU A 803 19.45 35.05 -4.79
N ALA A 804 19.07 36.23 -5.32
CA ALA A 804 18.34 36.43 -6.57
C ALA A 804 19.05 36.00 -7.87
N SER A 805 20.21 35.33 -7.82
CA SER A 805 20.80 34.66 -9.00
C SER A 805 20.09 33.35 -9.35
N ALA A 806 19.44 32.71 -8.38
CA ALA A 806 18.61 31.53 -8.59
C ALA A 806 17.15 31.96 -8.82
N GLY A 807 16.73 32.10 -10.08
CA GLY A 807 15.33 32.41 -10.40
C GLY A 807 14.36 31.35 -9.85
N ARG A 808 14.78 30.09 -9.96
CA ARG A 808 14.12 28.93 -9.33
C ARG A 808 15.02 28.30 -8.27
N ILE A 809 14.37 27.75 -7.26
CA ILE A 809 14.96 26.94 -6.20
C ILE A 809 14.19 25.62 -6.13
N ASP A 810 14.90 24.53 -5.87
CA ASP A 810 14.30 23.22 -5.73
C ASP A 810 14.02 22.96 -4.25
N VAL A 811 12.77 22.59 -3.92
CA VAL A 811 12.35 22.25 -2.56
C VAL A 811 12.41 20.75 -2.36
N GLY A 812 13.24 20.33 -1.42
CA GLY A 812 13.67 18.93 -1.30
C GLY A 812 14.04 18.35 -2.67
N ASN A 813 13.46 17.19 -3.01
CA ASN A 813 13.67 16.55 -4.31
C ASN A 813 12.48 16.67 -5.28
N VAL A 814 11.39 17.37 -4.92
CA VAL A 814 10.07 17.14 -5.56
C VAL A 814 9.60 18.31 -6.43
N CYS A 815 9.90 19.56 -6.07
CA CYS A 815 9.40 20.74 -6.76
C CYS A 815 10.49 21.79 -6.99
N SER A 816 10.81 22.07 -8.26
CA SER A 816 11.42 23.35 -8.64
C SER A 816 10.35 24.44 -8.61
N VAL A 817 10.58 25.57 -7.95
CA VAL A 817 9.65 26.72 -7.87
C VAL A 817 10.38 28.06 -7.96
N GLU A 818 9.67 29.13 -8.34
CA GLU A 818 10.23 30.48 -8.30
C GLU A 818 10.57 30.87 -6.85
N PHE A 819 11.84 31.23 -6.57
CA PHE A 819 12.31 31.58 -5.23
C PHE A 819 11.51 32.74 -4.61
N THR A 820 11.07 33.68 -5.45
CA THR A 820 10.20 34.80 -5.08
C THR A 820 8.86 34.35 -4.48
N SER A 821 8.27 33.28 -5.00
CA SER A 821 6.98 32.73 -4.51
C SER A 821 7.11 32.10 -3.13
N LEU A 822 8.22 31.39 -2.86
CA LEU A 822 8.54 30.85 -1.53
C LEU A 822 8.86 31.94 -0.53
N ARG A 823 9.74 32.88 -0.88
CA ARG A 823 10.06 34.05 -0.04
C ARG A 823 8.77 34.79 0.32
N ASP A 824 7.90 35.04 -0.65
CA ASP A 824 6.66 35.78 -0.40
C ASP A 824 5.59 34.93 0.31
N LEU A 825 5.66 33.59 0.28
CA LEU A 825 4.89 32.70 1.17
C LEU A 825 5.38 32.84 2.62
N ALA A 826 6.68 32.62 2.86
CA ALA A 826 7.28 32.71 4.18
C ALA A 826 7.12 34.12 4.79
N ALA A 827 7.12 35.18 3.96
CA ALA A 827 6.83 36.55 4.38
C ALA A 827 5.35 36.82 4.73
N ARG A 828 4.40 35.97 4.29
CA ARG A 828 3.00 36.02 4.76
C ARG A 828 2.80 35.27 6.08
N MET A 829 3.79 34.52 6.52
CA MET A 829 3.78 33.76 7.77
C MET A 829 4.63 34.50 8.79
N ASN A 830 4.01 35.26 9.69
CA ASN A 830 4.72 35.99 10.74
C ASN A 830 5.57 34.99 11.57
N PRO A 831 6.88 35.25 11.80
CA PRO A 831 7.72 34.38 12.59
C PRO A 831 7.13 34.10 13.97
N VAL A 832 7.17 32.83 14.39
CA VAL A 832 6.80 32.45 15.76
C VAL A 832 7.97 32.79 16.67
N ASP A 833 7.71 33.58 17.72
CA ASP A 833 8.73 34.17 18.57
C ASP A 833 9.54 33.11 19.34
N ARG A 834 10.86 33.28 19.43
CA ARG A 834 11.74 32.45 20.28
C ARG A 834 11.30 32.41 21.75
N GLN A 835 10.51 33.39 22.20
CA GLN A 835 9.91 33.43 23.52
C GLN A 835 9.11 32.16 23.84
N GLU A 836 8.46 31.50 22.86
CA GLU A 836 7.70 30.27 23.13
C GLU A 836 8.62 29.12 23.57
N VAL A 837 9.71 28.86 22.83
CA VAL A 837 10.67 27.80 23.19
C VAL A 837 11.50 28.15 24.44
N VAL A 838 11.72 29.44 24.71
CA VAL A 838 12.30 29.90 25.98
C VAL A 838 11.34 29.67 27.15
N ILE A 839 10.03 29.91 26.96
CA ILE A 839 9.00 29.59 27.97
C ILE A 839 8.92 28.08 28.20
N ALA A 840 8.95 27.26 27.15
CA ALA A 840 9.00 25.80 27.24
C ALA A 840 10.23 25.32 28.04
N ALA A 841 11.43 25.76 27.68
CA ALA A 841 12.67 25.42 28.37
C ALA A 841 12.64 25.82 29.87
N ASN A 842 12.18 27.04 30.17
CA ASN A 842 12.05 27.54 31.55
C ASN A 842 10.96 26.81 32.35
N ALA A 843 9.85 26.43 31.71
CA ALA A 843 8.76 25.68 32.33
C ALA A 843 9.12 24.20 32.56
N LEU A 844 9.99 23.61 31.71
CA LEU A 844 10.57 22.29 31.92
C LEU A 844 11.73 22.32 32.93
N GLY A 845 12.45 23.43 33.04
CA GLY A 845 13.60 23.62 33.95
C GLY A 845 14.96 23.53 33.27
N ALA A 846 14.97 23.29 31.96
CA ALA A 846 16.16 23.30 31.13
C ALA A 846 16.55 24.74 30.73
N VAL A 847 16.75 25.62 31.72
CA VAL A 847 16.99 27.08 31.52
C VAL A 847 18.21 27.36 30.61
N ALA A 848 19.20 26.46 30.60
CA ALA A 848 20.38 26.53 29.75
C ALA A 848 20.30 25.67 28.47
N ALA A 849 19.09 25.26 28.05
CA ALA A 849 18.91 24.49 26.83
C ALA A 849 19.22 25.32 25.56
N PRO A 850 19.76 24.69 24.50
CA PRO A 850 19.95 25.36 23.23
C PRO A 850 18.61 25.76 22.60
N VAL A 851 18.58 26.99 22.08
CA VAL A 851 17.53 27.52 21.21
C VAL A 851 18.19 27.91 19.90
N VAL A 852 17.82 27.22 18.82
CA VAL A 852 18.24 27.54 17.45
C VAL A 852 17.17 28.45 16.87
N ALA A 853 17.52 29.71 16.59
CA ALA A 853 16.53 30.69 16.16
C ALA A 853 17.12 31.73 15.20
N GLY A 854 16.26 32.47 14.52
CA GLY A 854 16.68 33.46 13.55
C GLY A 854 17.39 32.81 12.36
N ALA A 855 18.46 33.44 11.87
CA ALA A 855 19.24 32.95 10.73
C ALA A 855 19.96 31.60 10.98
N GLU A 856 20.02 31.09 12.22
CA GLU A 856 20.60 29.77 12.53
C GLU A 856 19.60 28.61 12.31
N PHE A 857 18.29 28.89 12.34
CA PHE A 857 17.25 27.89 12.14
C PHE A 857 16.98 27.68 10.64
N THR A 858 17.92 27.11 9.90
CA THR A 858 17.73 26.70 8.49
C THR A 858 17.49 25.19 8.38
N ASP A 859 16.79 24.76 7.33
CA ASP A 859 16.55 23.34 7.00
C ASP A 859 17.88 22.55 6.95
N SER A 860 18.87 23.10 6.26
CA SER A 860 20.23 22.58 6.09
C SER A 860 21.01 22.52 7.41
N ALA A 861 20.86 23.52 8.28
CA ALA A 861 21.49 23.54 9.60
C ALA A 861 20.89 22.47 10.51
N VAL A 862 19.57 22.25 10.48
CA VAL A 862 18.91 21.17 11.24
C VAL A 862 19.34 19.80 10.72
N ARG A 863 19.35 19.59 9.40
CA ARG A 863 19.83 18.34 8.76
C ARG A 863 21.27 17.99 9.14
N ALA A 864 22.14 18.98 9.27
CA ALA A 864 23.56 18.78 9.58
C ALA A 864 23.83 18.39 11.05
N ARG A 865 22.83 18.38 11.93
CA ARG A 865 23.02 18.10 13.37
C ARG A 865 23.15 16.62 13.69
N GLY A 866 24.40 16.16 13.80
CA GLY A 866 24.74 14.86 14.37
C GLY A 866 24.56 14.72 15.90
N ASP A 867 23.77 15.59 16.56
CA ASP A 867 23.54 15.56 18.01
C ASP A 867 22.05 15.54 18.41
N LEU A 868 21.11 15.40 17.45
CA LEU A 868 19.67 15.42 17.75
C LEU A 868 19.19 14.20 18.55
N ASP A 869 19.92 13.08 18.49
CA ASP A 869 19.70 11.91 19.33
C ASP A 869 20.08 12.15 20.81
N GLN A 870 20.75 13.27 21.11
CA GLN A 870 21.14 13.63 22.47
C GLN A 870 20.06 14.40 23.24
N TYR A 871 18.85 14.61 22.68
CA TYR A 871 17.76 15.36 23.34
C TYR A 871 16.50 14.53 23.60
N GLU A 872 15.99 14.56 24.83
CA GLU A 872 14.72 13.93 25.22
C GLU A 872 13.50 14.63 24.58
N VAL A 873 13.57 15.94 24.40
CA VAL A 873 12.49 16.74 23.82
C VAL A 873 13.01 17.71 22.75
N LEU A 874 12.35 17.73 21.59
CA LEU A 874 12.54 18.75 20.55
C LEU A 874 11.26 19.58 20.41
N HIS A 875 11.37 20.90 20.37
CA HIS A 875 10.23 21.80 20.19
C HIS A 875 10.44 22.68 18.96
N PHE A 876 9.59 22.51 17.94
CA PHE A 876 9.54 23.35 16.74
C PHE A 876 8.37 24.34 16.83
N ALA A 877 8.70 25.61 17.09
CA ALA A 877 7.76 26.72 17.10
C ALA A 877 7.90 27.50 15.78
N THR A 878 7.12 27.11 14.77
CA THR A 878 7.20 27.64 13.41
C THR A 878 5.90 27.34 12.64
N HIS A 879 5.81 27.65 11.35
CA HIS A 879 4.63 27.32 10.54
C HIS A 879 4.74 25.94 9.91
N GLY A 880 3.65 25.17 9.95
CA GLY A 880 3.47 23.98 9.13
C GLY A 880 2.90 24.38 7.78
N LEU A 881 3.43 23.79 6.71
CA LEU A 881 2.87 23.87 5.36
C LEU A 881 2.08 22.60 5.05
N GLU A 882 0.80 22.80 4.73
CA GLU A 882 -0.02 21.80 4.06
C GLU A 882 0.57 21.42 2.68
N GLU A 883 0.37 20.17 2.31
CA GLU A 883 0.85 19.56 1.07
C GLU A 883 0.17 20.20 -0.17
N GLY A 884 0.96 20.62 -1.16
CA GLY A 884 0.50 21.25 -2.41
C GLY A 884 0.00 22.70 -2.34
N VAL A 885 0.00 23.35 -1.16
CA VAL A 885 -0.71 24.63 -0.96
C VAL A 885 0.02 25.89 -1.45
N TRP A 886 1.31 25.79 -1.79
CA TRP A 886 2.18 26.98 -1.94
C TRP A 886 2.80 27.22 -3.34
N GLY A 887 2.18 26.71 -4.41
CA GLY A 887 2.49 27.10 -5.79
C GLY A 887 3.18 26.02 -6.65
N CYS A 888 3.55 24.89 -6.05
CA CYS A 888 3.73 23.63 -6.77
C CYS A 888 2.66 22.63 -6.27
N SER A 889 1.86 22.08 -7.19
CA SER A 889 0.84 21.07 -6.86
C SER A 889 1.42 19.71 -6.43
N LYS A 890 2.76 19.61 -6.41
CA LYS A 890 3.55 18.43 -6.01
C LYS A 890 4.33 18.64 -4.70
N SER A 891 4.11 19.77 -4.01
CA SER A 891 4.85 20.17 -2.80
C SER A 891 4.60 19.23 -1.61
N PRO A 892 5.62 18.61 -0.99
CA PRO A 892 5.47 17.84 0.24
C PRO A 892 5.09 18.74 1.43
N PRO A 893 4.58 18.18 2.56
CA PRO A 893 4.37 18.95 3.77
C PRO A 893 5.74 19.25 4.42
N ALA A 894 5.87 20.44 5.01
CA ALA A 894 7.14 20.94 5.56
C ALA A 894 6.92 21.84 6.79
N LEU A 895 7.97 22.01 7.59
CA LEU A 895 8.08 23.09 8.56
C LEU A 895 8.82 24.27 7.93
N VAL A 896 8.33 25.49 8.12
CA VAL A 896 9.03 26.70 7.65
C VAL A 896 10.29 26.92 8.48
N THR A 897 11.38 27.26 7.82
CA THR A 897 12.67 27.60 8.43
C THR A 897 13.22 28.90 7.82
N SER A 898 14.33 29.38 8.33
CA SER A 898 15.11 30.45 7.70
C SER A 898 15.77 29.95 6.40
N PHE A 899 15.86 30.82 5.40
CA PHE A 899 16.61 30.55 4.18
C PHE A 899 18.12 30.68 4.46
N GLY A 900 18.90 29.68 4.04
CA GLY A 900 20.34 29.58 4.30
C GLY A 900 21.21 29.80 3.06
N GLY A 901 22.22 28.93 2.90
CA GLY A 901 23.07 28.87 1.70
C GLY A 901 22.38 28.22 0.49
N PRO A 902 23.12 27.91 -0.59
CA PRO A 902 22.56 27.38 -1.84
C PRO A 902 21.71 26.11 -1.68
N ASP A 903 22.07 25.25 -0.73
CA ASP A 903 21.41 23.96 -0.46
C ASP A 903 20.28 24.06 0.59
N SER A 904 19.70 25.25 0.77
CA SER A 904 18.75 25.58 1.84
C SER A 904 17.54 26.34 1.30
N ASP A 905 16.42 25.64 1.18
CA ASP A 905 15.20 26.13 0.56
C ASP A 905 14.27 26.90 1.52
N GLY A 906 14.59 26.92 2.81
CA GLY A 906 13.77 27.53 3.85
C GLY A 906 12.60 26.67 4.33
N LEU A 907 12.57 25.37 3.97
CA LEU A 907 11.48 24.43 4.26
C LEU A 907 12.01 23.05 4.67
N LEU A 908 12.03 22.76 5.98
CA LEU A 908 12.38 21.42 6.48
C LEU A 908 11.23 20.44 6.16
N SER A 909 11.36 19.70 5.07
CA SER A 909 10.31 18.86 4.47
C SER A 909 10.16 17.48 5.14
N PHE A 910 9.05 16.79 4.83
CA PHE A 910 8.80 15.40 5.24
C PHE A 910 10.03 14.49 5.09
N ASP A 911 10.69 14.57 3.93
CA ASP A 911 11.79 13.70 3.54
C ASP A 911 13.00 13.87 4.46
N GLU A 912 13.29 15.12 4.83
CA GLU A 912 14.45 15.51 5.61
C GLU A 912 14.21 15.26 7.10
N ILE A 913 12.99 15.52 7.58
CA ILE A 913 12.57 15.18 8.95
C ILE A 913 12.65 13.67 9.16
N ALA A 914 12.16 12.88 8.20
CA ALA A 914 12.15 11.43 8.31
C ALA A 914 13.55 10.80 8.35
N GLY A 915 14.55 11.47 7.77
CA GLY A 915 15.97 11.08 7.82
C GLY A 915 16.73 11.54 9.07
N LEU A 916 16.12 12.34 9.96
CA LEU A 916 16.75 12.72 11.23
C LEU A 916 16.97 11.50 12.14
N HIS A 917 17.87 11.63 13.10
CA HIS A 917 18.15 10.59 14.10
C HIS A 917 17.85 11.15 15.48
N LEU A 918 16.79 10.64 16.12
CA LEU A 918 16.32 11.09 17.43
C LEU A 918 16.37 9.93 18.44
N ASP A 919 16.50 10.27 19.71
CA ASP A 919 16.13 9.40 20.83
C ASP A 919 15.05 10.07 21.69
N ALA A 920 14.14 10.81 21.07
CA ALA A 920 13.20 11.68 21.79
C ALA A 920 12.09 10.90 22.51
N ASN A 921 11.75 11.37 23.72
CA ASN A 921 10.49 11.08 24.40
C ASN A 921 9.33 11.82 23.72
N LEU A 922 9.56 13.06 23.27
CA LEU A 922 8.53 13.92 22.68
C LEU A 922 9.10 14.86 21.61
N VAL A 923 8.39 15.00 20.50
CA VAL A 923 8.52 16.16 19.61
C VAL A 923 7.28 17.03 19.74
N VAL A 924 7.44 18.35 19.90
CA VAL A 924 6.36 19.33 19.91
C VAL A 924 6.39 20.15 18.62
N LEU A 925 5.26 20.16 17.92
CA LEU A 925 5.01 20.92 16.69
C LEU A 925 3.96 21.99 16.98
N SER A 926 4.40 23.15 17.47
CA SER A 926 3.58 24.37 17.56
C SER A 926 3.46 24.99 16.18
N ALA A 927 2.79 24.27 15.26
CA ALA A 927 2.87 24.52 13.84
C ALA A 927 1.57 24.18 13.09
N CYS A 928 1.10 25.16 12.31
CA CYS A 928 -0.16 25.15 11.56
C CYS A 928 -0.50 23.82 10.86
N ASP A 929 -1.70 23.29 11.16
CA ASP A 929 -2.32 22.09 10.55
C ASP A 929 -1.46 20.81 10.59
N THR A 930 -0.41 20.76 11.43
CA THR A 930 0.53 19.62 11.53
C THR A 930 -0.06 18.32 12.05
N ALA A 931 -1.34 18.27 12.42
CA ALA A 931 -2.09 17.04 12.71
C ALA A 931 -3.20 16.71 11.70
N ALA A 932 -3.36 17.47 10.61
CA ALA A 932 -4.31 17.14 9.53
C ALA A 932 -3.71 16.16 8.51
N GLY A 933 -4.48 15.13 8.16
CA GLY A 933 -4.05 14.10 7.20
C GLY A 933 -3.91 14.57 5.76
N ILE A 934 -3.18 13.80 4.97
CA ILE A 934 -2.91 14.08 3.55
C ILE A 934 -4.22 14.22 2.76
N ARG A 935 -4.46 15.42 2.21
CA ARG A 935 -5.69 15.77 1.50
C ARG A 935 -5.67 15.36 0.01
N SER A 936 -4.52 14.95 -0.53
CA SER A 936 -4.33 14.62 -1.96
C SER A 936 -3.60 13.28 -2.17
N GLN A 937 -4.24 12.38 -2.91
CA GLN A 937 -3.68 11.06 -3.22
C GLN A 937 -2.52 11.14 -4.24
N ALA A 938 -2.55 12.10 -5.18
CA ALA A 938 -1.47 12.27 -6.15
C ALA A 938 -0.15 12.71 -5.47
N LEU A 939 -0.28 13.48 -4.39
CA LEU A 939 0.83 13.93 -3.57
C LEU A 939 1.43 12.80 -2.70
N ALA A 940 0.57 11.96 -2.11
CA ALA A 940 1.02 10.78 -1.36
C ALA A 940 2.01 9.92 -2.19
N ARG A 941 1.76 9.70 -3.49
CA ARG A 941 2.69 9.01 -4.41
C ARG A 941 4.06 9.69 -4.49
N GLN A 942 4.07 11.02 -4.59
CA GLN A 942 5.28 11.82 -4.74
C GLN A 942 6.09 11.90 -3.44
N ALA A 943 5.44 11.78 -2.28
CA ALA A 943 6.06 11.54 -0.97
C ALA A 943 6.48 10.06 -0.73
N GLY A 944 6.49 9.22 -1.77
CA GLY A 944 6.91 7.82 -1.70
C GLY A 944 5.87 6.87 -1.07
N GLN A 945 4.59 7.24 -1.03
CA GLN A 945 3.51 6.41 -0.48
C GLN A 945 2.73 5.73 -1.60
N GLU A 946 2.76 4.40 -1.64
CA GLU A 946 2.13 3.61 -2.72
C GLU A 946 0.66 3.23 -2.44
N GLU A 947 0.13 3.58 -1.25
CA GLU A 947 -1.18 3.16 -0.72
C GLU A 947 -2.07 4.38 -0.40
N ALA A 948 -3.38 4.25 -0.58
CA ALA A 948 -4.34 5.33 -0.33
C ALA A 948 -4.94 5.20 1.07
N GLY A 949 -4.51 6.06 2.00
CA GLY A 949 -4.96 6.05 3.38
C GLY A 949 -5.09 7.44 3.98
N SER A 950 -6.04 7.60 4.90
CA SER A 950 -6.23 8.77 5.76
C SER A 950 -5.16 8.81 6.87
N THR A 951 -3.90 8.91 6.45
CA THR A 951 -2.76 8.99 7.38
C THR A 951 -2.88 10.21 8.30
N LEU A 952 -2.56 10.04 9.59
CA LEU A 952 -2.17 11.17 10.42
C LEU A 952 -1.07 11.96 9.70
N ALA A 953 -1.12 13.28 9.82
CA ALA A 953 -0.30 14.24 9.09
C ALA A 953 1.13 13.78 8.79
N GLY A 954 1.59 14.04 7.57
CA GLY A 954 2.93 13.64 7.12
C GLY A 954 4.03 14.02 8.11
N LEU A 955 3.96 15.21 8.71
CA LEU A 955 4.97 15.69 9.65
C LEU A 955 5.01 14.86 10.96
N VAL A 956 3.86 14.47 11.53
CA VAL A 956 3.82 13.51 12.67
C VAL A 956 4.47 12.18 12.28
N ARG A 957 4.07 11.62 11.13
CA ARG A 957 4.65 10.40 10.55
C ARG A 957 6.17 10.50 10.34
N ALA A 958 6.68 11.68 9.98
CA ALA A 958 8.11 11.91 9.76
C ALA A 958 8.89 11.83 11.08
N PHE A 959 8.45 12.53 12.12
CA PHE A 959 9.12 12.47 13.44
C PHE A 959 9.02 11.09 14.11
N LEU A 960 7.91 10.36 13.93
CA LEU A 960 7.81 8.96 14.36
C LEU A 960 8.78 8.04 13.57
N THR A 961 8.99 8.28 12.27
CA THR A 961 10.04 7.57 11.49
C THR A 961 11.43 7.86 12.06
N ALA A 962 11.70 9.13 12.39
CA ALA A 962 12.96 9.61 12.94
C ALA A 962 13.25 9.13 14.38
N ASN A 963 12.42 8.22 14.93
CA ASN A 963 12.53 7.62 16.27
C ASN A 963 12.16 8.57 17.43
N ALA A 964 11.19 9.47 17.22
CA ALA A 964 10.44 10.08 18.32
C ALA A 964 9.39 9.11 18.86
N ARG A 965 9.29 8.97 20.19
CA ARG A 965 8.31 8.08 20.87
C ARG A 965 6.88 8.64 20.88
N ALA A 966 6.75 9.97 20.86
CA ALA A 966 5.48 10.68 20.80
C ALA A 966 5.65 12.00 20.05
N VAL A 967 4.56 12.49 19.45
CA VAL A 967 4.50 13.82 18.82
C VAL A 967 3.25 14.55 19.30
N MET A 968 3.40 15.77 19.78
CA MET A 968 2.31 16.71 20.02
C MET A 968 2.24 17.69 18.85
N ALA A 969 1.09 17.82 18.20
CA ALA A 969 0.92 18.61 16.97
C ALA A 969 -0.46 19.27 16.93
N THR A 970 -0.58 20.44 16.32
CA THR A 970 -1.84 21.21 16.30
C THR A 970 -2.72 20.85 15.09
N HIS A 971 -4.02 20.68 15.33
CA HIS A 971 -4.98 20.32 14.27
C HIS A 971 -5.39 21.48 13.35
N TRP A 972 -5.07 22.73 13.71
CA TRP A 972 -5.34 23.95 12.94
C TRP A 972 -4.24 24.98 13.18
N GLN A 973 -4.40 26.21 12.67
CA GLN A 973 -3.52 27.34 12.98
C GLN A 973 -3.87 27.91 14.37
N VAL A 974 -2.90 28.02 15.28
CA VAL A 974 -3.08 28.64 16.61
C VAL A 974 -2.32 29.98 16.62
N PRO A 975 -2.89 31.08 17.14
CA PRO A 975 -2.26 32.39 17.05
C PRO A 975 -1.12 32.53 18.08
N ALA A 976 0.03 33.04 17.67
CA ALA A 976 1.13 33.41 18.58
C ALA A 976 0.71 34.60 19.47
N LYS A 977 0.18 34.28 20.66
CA LYS A 977 -0.39 35.20 21.66
C LYS A 977 -0.24 34.61 23.05
N GLU A 978 -0.55 35.41 24.08
CA GLU A 978 -0.46 35.05 25.51
C GLU A 978 -1.13 33.71 25.86
N GLY A 979 -2.28 33.37 25.26
CA GLY A 979 -2.95 32.07 25.48
C GLY A 979 -2.07 30.86 25.12
N THR A 980 -1.34 30.93 24.01
CA THR A 980 -0.40 29.88 23.57
C THR A 980 0.80 29.79 24.51
N TYR A 981 1.33 30.93 24.97
CA TYR A 981 2.40 30.97 25.96
C TYR A 981 1.96 30.40 27.32
N ASP A 982 0.72 30.64 27.72
CA ASP A 982 0.12 30.08 28.94
C ASP A 982 -0.12 28.57 28.81
N PHE A 983 -0.57 28.10 27.64
CA PHE A 983 -0.70 26.67 27.32
C PHE A 983 0.65 25.95 27.40
N ILE A 984 1.67 26.46 26.69
CA ILE A 984 3.03 25.90 26.69
C ILE A 984 3.64 25.91 28.10
N ARG A 985 3.45 26.99 28.86
CA ARG A 985 3.93 27.06 30.26
C ARG A 985 3.22 26.07 31.18
N ALA A 986 1.91 25.89 31.03
CA ALA A 986 1.13 24.93 31.80
C ALA A 986 1.50 23.48 31.44
N PHE A 987 1.67 23.19 30.15
CA PHE A 987 2.07 21.87 29.64
C PHE A 987 3.44 21.45 30.19
N TYR A 988 4.50 22.20 29.88
CA TYR A 988 5.86 21.85 30.32
C TYR A 988 6.02 21.90 31.85
N GLY A 989 5.31 22.83 32.53
CA GLY A 989 5.28 22.92 33.98
C GLY A 989 4.71 21.66 34.65
N ASN A 990 3.68 21.04 34.07
CA ASN A 990 3.15 19.75 34.54
C ASN A 990 4.03 18.58 34.10
N ALA A 991 4.54 18.57 32.87
CA ALA A 991 5.36 17.50 32.30
C ALA A 991 6.66 17.21 33.08
N ARG A 992 7.15 18.17 33.87
CA ARG A 992 8.22 17.95 34.88
C ARG A 992 7.94 16.81 35.87
N THR A 993 6.68 16.56 36.19
CA THR A 993 6.26 15.75 37.36
C THR A 993 5.12 14.77 37.07
N ARG A 994 4.57 14.82 35.86
CA ARG A 994 3.46 13.99 35.39
C ARG A 994 3.76 13.45 34.00
N ASP A 995 3.02 12.45 33.56
CA ASP A 995 3.09 11.99 32.18
C ASP A 995 2.57 13.06 31.18
N ILE A 996 2.97 12.91 29.92
CA ILE A 996 2.66 13.82 28.82
C ILE A 996 1.14 13.99 28.61
N GLY A 997 0.36 12.92 28.79
CA GLY A 997 -1.10 12.96 28.61
C GLY A 997 -1.78 13.81 29.69
N THR A 998 -1.45 13.56 30.96
CA THR A 998 -1.94 14.38 32.08
C THR A 998 -1.46 15.83 31.97
N ALA A 999 -0.23 16.06 31.49
CA ALA A 999 0.29 17.42 31.28
C ALA A 999 -0.46 18.19 30.19
N LEU A 1000 -0.88 17.52 29.11
CA LEU A 1000 -1.72 18.08 28.06
C LEU A 1000 -3.15 18.37 28.56
N GLU A 1001 -3.76 17.44 29.30
CA GLU A 1001 -5.09 17.63 29.92
C GLU A 1001 -5.11 18.87 30.83
N GLU A 1002 -4.09 19.04 31.69
CA GLU A 1002 -3.97 20.20 32.58
C GLU A 1002 -3.79 21.52 31.80
N ALA A 1003 -3.03 21.51 30.70
CA ALA A 1003 -2.85 22.69 29.85
C ALA A 1003 -4.16 23.08 29.12
N GLN A 1004 -4.85 22.11 28.52
CA GLN A 1004 -6.14 22.32 27.87
C GLN A 1004 -7.19 22.82 28.88
N ARG A 1005 -7.28 22.18 30.05
CA ARG A 1005 -8.19 22.59 31.13
C ARG A 1005 -7.89 24.00 31.67
N THR A 1006 -6.62 24.40 31.69
CA THR A 1006 -6.19 25.76 32.10
C THR A 1006 -6.69 26.84 31.12
N LEU A 1007 -6.75 26.56 29.82
CA LEU A 1007 -7.31 27.49 28.82
C LEU A 1007 -8.84 27.42 28.78
N ILE A 1008 -9.43 26.23 28.84
CA ILE A 1008 -10.90 26.02 28.88
C ILE A 1008 -11.54 26.81 30.04
N ALA A 1009 -10.90 26.83 31.21
CA ALA A 1009 -11.40 27.54 32.38
C ALA A 1009 -11.43 29.08 32.25
N ARG A 1010 -10.79 29.66 31.23
CA ARG A 1010 -10.74 31.11 31.00
C ARG A 1010 -11.68 31.52 29.87
N PRO A 1011 -12.72 32.35 30.09
CA PRO A 1011 -13.69 32.71 29.05
C PRO A 1011 -13.05 33.19 27.73
N GLU A 1012 -11.96 33.96 27.80
CA GLU A 1012 -11.23 34.52 26.66
C GLU A 1012 -10.49 33.47 25.79
N TYR A 1013 -10.09 32.33 26.36
CA TYR A 1013 -9.41 31.23 25.66
C TYR A 1013 -10.22 29.93 25.62
N SER A 1014 -11.44 29.94 26.16
CA SER A 1014 -12.30 28.75 26.30
C SER A 1014 -12.75 28.13 24.97
N HIS A 1015 -12.73 28.90 23.88
CA HIS A 1015 -13.07 28.41 22.53
C HIS A 1015 -12.02 27.40 22.03
N PRO A 1016 -12.42 26.23 21.49
CA PRO A 1016 -11.51 25.16 21.04
C PRO A 1016 -10.38 25.56 20.07
N PHE A 1017 -10.49 26.68 19.38
CA PHE A 1017 -9.43 27.21 18.53
C PHE A 1017 -8.09 27.43 19.27
N TYR A 1018 -8.11 27.66 20.58
CA TYR A 1018 -6.92 28.00 21.37
C TYR A 1018 -6.19 26.83 22.05
N TRP A 1019 -6.74 25.61 22.06
CA TRP A 1019 -6.26 24.50 22.91
C TRP A 1019 -6.37 23.10 22.27
#